data_AF-A0AAP3HDQ4-F1
#
_entry.id   AF-A0AAP3HDQ4-F1
#
_cell.length_a   1.000
_cell.length_b   1.000
_cell.length_c   1.000
_cell.angle_alpha   90.00
_cell.angle_beta   90.00
_cell.angle_gamma   90.00
#
_symmetry.space_group_name_H-M   'P 1'
#
loop_
_entity.id
_entity.type
_entity.pdbx_description
1 polymer ?
#
loop_
_entity_poly.entity_id
_entity_poly.type
_entity_poly.pdbx_seq_one_letter_code
_entity_poly.pdbx_strand_id
1 'polypeptide(L)'
;MMTPQHVISQLLESDTKYPQNLDLLKKIIISAYLGRLRINGLPPDNKIALGNYLFDDERMIFDFTRLSDSKRALFIEWLLEPHQKDKEHGFLSGVYVNEYRGFTAEVALSWWGILKNWLFNNKSEHWKITDLGLSVNYQLTGIEMCHGKQGILIGFNQFLVPPSGTKYRDPNDNQSEPLGNVKRLFITDKLVDELVGLNYKNLNYESVCKSPHPQSIDVTDPEARHKDMYDYRKMQRFNGVRPWYIRLWRWISKLFFGDTYDAKKPSTTDDNLELLYKTKTVKIYQRSKSKEILVTEKRPDITNLVFCGGGAKIFAHVGVWKALNEAGMKPTKFAGSSAGAIMSLMCYLGYTADEISELFKHFKQEHLVQFDIDRNGLSDTHSLKTALDYAIANKVRQIVNKYKIPYPKGKITFSTLASLREQFPDCGIGKELIVTATNKRSGKTIYLSANCYPLLEVSEAVKISASFPVLYRDTLLDGEEHNDGGILSNFPTEVFIDDHSTLLESEFGNNLKVLAVQFDNGVERNVIDRIMDKVYRENFVLNWIYSLLTGVSDPASGWERDRLKLRQYALQTIIPETGKVSTTGFNVERQSQEELIKNGYQSTLDYLNVRYTRKNNSYVNKEIMYSTFNSLGDLLAYCCYRGDKQWFNVVNNLIVQSTLPNRTALMKQSLELRKLYFNTSLPSNPEKNKTACNESNTLTFFGNAVCQHHNHSQELENGNHDVLLALYPIFLKLSTDLLINKIDKNLLDRARHSLNIHSPFDCLEHFNKISGNAHVMIHIIVKLIKELKERSCQQIYDVLKEVRHLLYSDINLMKANYFGKWDLSLPQCIRILNLLKQEKHDDVSRLLDCLRNQMEPVQTVKGGVHHDDLNNGGHERYRLGLGV
;
A
#
# COMPACT_ATOMS: atom_id res chain seq x y z
N MET A 1 38.47 35.36 -21.32
CA MET A 1 37.23 35.13 -20.54
C MET A 1 37.53 34.08 -19.48
N MET A 2 37.25 34.37 -18.21
CA MET A 2 37.31 33.33 -17.16
C MET A 2 36.24 32.28 -17.45
N THR A 3 36.58 30.99 -17.31
CA THR A 3 35.58 29.92 -17.45
C THR A 3 34.65 29.91 -16.22
N PRO A 4 33.39 29.44 -16.35
CA PRO A 4 32.47 29.36 -15.22
C PRO A 4 33.05 28.65 -14.00
N GLN A 5 33.87 27.61 -14.20
CA GLN A 5 34.48 26.87 -13.09
C GLN A 5 35.45 27.72 -12.28
N HIS A 6 36.20 28.63 -12.91
CA HIS A 6 37.18 29.47 -12.22
C HIS A 6 36.47 30.56 -11.40
N VAL A 7 35.45 31.20 -11.98
CA VAL A 7 34.63 32.20 -11.27
C VAL A 7 33.93 31.57 -10.07
N ILE A 8 33.41 30.35 -10.22
CA ILE A 8 32.67 29.67 -9.15
C ILE A 8 33.61 29.19 -8.05
N SER A 9 34.81 28.72 -8.39
CA SER A 9 35.80 28.36 -7.37
C SER A 9 36.19 29.57 -6.53
N GLN A 10 36.48 30.71 -7.18
CA GLN A 10 36.79 31.95 -6.47
C GLN A 10 35.61 32.40 -5.61
N LEU A 11 34.38 32.27 -6.13
CA LEU A 11 33.16 32.64 -5.41
C LEU A 11 32.95 31.79 -4.14
N LEU A 12 33.23 30.49 -4.21
CA LEU A 12 33.06 29.56 -3.09
C LEU A 12 34.10 29.75 -1.97
N GLU A 13 35.21 30.40 -2.29
CA GLU A 13 36.30 30.78 -1.38
C GLU A 13 36.23 32.25 -0.93
N SER A 14 35.39 33.07 -1.57
CA SER A 14 35.29 34.51 -1.30
C SER A 14 34.37 34.84 -0.11
N ASP A 15 34.74 35.87 0.65
CA ASP A 15 33.92 36.47 1.70
C ASP A 15 32.83 37.36 1.09
N THR A 16 31.77 36.72 0.56
CA THR A 16 30.60 37.45 0.04
C THR A 16 29.69 37.94 1.16
N LYS A 17 28.78 38.86 0.82
CA LYS A 17 27.71 39.32 1.71
C LYS A 17 26.71 38.21 2.08
N TYR A 18 26.68 37.09 1.36
CA TYR A 18 25.69 36.01 1.51
C TYR A 18 26.36 34.64 1.79
N PRO A 19 27.14 34.50 2.89
CA PRO A 19 27.92 33.31 3.15
C PRO A 19 27.06 32.05 3.39
N GLN A 20 25.85 32.20 3.93
CA GLN A 20 24.92 31.08 4.11
C GLN A 20 24.42 30.55 2.76
N ASN A 21 24.17 31.40 1.76
CA ASN A 21 23.72 30.97 0.43
C ASN A 21 24.84 30.28 -0.36
N LEU A 22 26.11 30.61 -0.08
CA LEU A 22 27.26 29.85 -0.60
C LEU A 22 27.29 28.42 -0.03
N ASP A 23 26.93 28.22 1.24
CA ASP A 23 26.81 26.89 1.83
C ASP A 23 25.72 26.05 1.13
N LEU A 24 24.59 26.66 0.73
CA LEU A 24 23.56 25.98 -0.06
C LEU A 24 24.12 25.54 -1.43
N LEU A 25 24.86 26.43 -2.11
CA LEU A 25 25.52 26.09 -3.38
C LEU A 25 26.51 24.93 -3.22
N LYS A 26 27.31 24.93 -2.15
CA LYS A 26 28.24 23.85 -1.80
C LYS A 26 27.54 22.51 -1.62
N LYS A 27 26.38 22.50 -0.96
CA LYS A 27 25.53 21.31 -0.78
C LYS A 27 24.97 20.78 -2.10
N ILE A 28 24.55 21.67 -3.01
CA ILE A 28 24.06 21.28 -4.34
C ILE A 28 25.18 20.63 -5.17
N ILE A 29 26.37 21.24 -5.18
CA ILE A 29 27.53 20.73 -5.94
C ILE A 29 27.93 19.35 -5.42
N ILE A 30 28.06 19.17 -4.10
CA ILE A 30 28.50 17.88 -3.54
C ILE A 30 27.45 16.79 -3.71
N SER A 31 26.16 17.14 -3.61
CA SER A 31 25.07 16.22 -3.94
C SER A 31 25.17 15.74 -5.39
N ALA A 32 25.43 16.66 -6.32
CA ALA A 32 25.60 16.33 -7.73
C ALA A 32 26.89 15.54 -8.03
N TYR A 33 27.96 15.72 -7.24
CA TYR A 33 29.23 15.01 -7.40
C TYR A 33 29.17 13.56 -6.90
N LEU A 34 28.50 13.33 -5.77
CA LEU A 34 28.38 12.00 -5.16
C LEU A 34 27.18 11.21 -5.67
N GLY A 35 26.09 11.89 -6.05
CA GLY A 35 24.89 11.23 -6.56
C GLY A 35 25.02 10.75 -8.00
N ARG A 36 23.96 10.11 -8.49
CA ARG A 36 23.93 9.60 -9.86
C ARG A 36 23.33 10.63 -10.81
N LEU A 37 24.19 11.42 -11.44
CA LEU A 37 23.81 12.40 -12.45
C LEU A 37 23.56 11.75 -13.82
N ARG A 38 22.42 12.05 -14.45
CA ARG A 38 22.07 11.65 -15.81
C ARG A 38 21.70 12.86 -16.65
N ILE A 39 22.19 12.90 -17.87
CA ILE A 39 21.99 13.95 -18.86
C ILE A 39 21.11 13.37 -19.98
N ASN A 40 19.85 13.79 -20.05
CA ASN A 40 18.85 13.21 -20.96
C ASN A 40 18.84 11.67 -20.91
N GLY A 41 18.91 11.10 -19.71
CA GLY A 41 18.93 9.65 -19.48
C GLY A 41 20.31 8.97 -19.61
N LEU A 42 21.35 9.66 -20.10
CA LEU A 42 22.70 9.12 -20.32
C LEU A 42 23.70 9.55 -19.24
N PRO A 43 24.81 8.81 -19.00
CA PRO A 43 25.85 9.25 -18.07
C PRO A 43 26.61 10.47 -18.62
N PRO A 44 27.22 11.32 -17.77
CA PRO A 44 28.02 12.45 -18.21
C PRO A 44 29.23 12.03 -19.06
N ASP A 45 29.69 12.91 -19.95
CA ASP A 45 30.92 12.69 -20.74
C ASP A 45 32.15 13.05 -19.89
N ASN A 46 33.18 12.20 -19.90
CA ASN A 46 34.41 12.42 -19.16
C ASN A 46 35.30 13.53 -19.75
N LYS A 47 35.02 14.01 -20.97
CA LYS A 47 35.69 15.16 -21.59
C LYS A 47 35.13 16.49 -21.08
N ILE A 48 33.99 16.47 -20.39
CA ILE A 48 33.29 17.66 -19.89
C ILE A 48 33.38 17.68 -18.36
N ALA A 49 33.94 18.77 -17.82
CA ALA A 49 34.01 18.99 -16.38
C ALA A 49 32.62 19.12 -15.74
N LEU A 50 32.45 18.66 -14.49
CA LEU A 50 31.17 18.71 -13.78
C LEU A 50 30.59 20.13 -13.71
N GLY A 51 31.43 21.13 -13.45
CA GLY A 51 30.99 22.53 -13.40
C GLY A 51 30.34 23.01 -14.70
N ASN A 52 30.77 22.49 -15.86
CA ASN A 52 30.16 22.84 -17.14
C ASN A 52 28.76 22.23 -17.33
N TYR A 53 28.42 21.15 -16.62
CA TYR A 53 27.06 20.61 -16.61
C TYR A 53 26.19 21.32 -15.57
N LEU A 54 26.74 21.69 -14.42
CA LEU A 54 25.95 22.34 -13.36
C LEU A 54 25.58 23.78 -13.72
N PHE A 55 26.51 24.52 -14.30
CA PHE A 55 26.42 25.97 -14.50
C PHE A 55 26.30 26.34 -15.98
N ASP A 56 25.23 25.83 -16.59
CA ASP A 56 24.74 26.26 -17.90
C ASP A 56 23.28 26.73 -17.80
N ASP A 57 22.67 27.10 -18.92
CA ASP A 57 21.29 27.61 -18.96
C ASP A 57 20.21 26.53 -18.73
N GLU A 58 20.59 25.27 -18.60
CA GLU A 58 19.67 24.16 -18.35
C GLU A 58 19.45 23.96 -16.85
N ARG A 59 18.26 23.48 -16.45
CA ARG A 59 17.94 23.22 -15.04
C ARG A 59 18.30 21.78 -14.63
N MET A 60 18.39 21.56 -13.34
CA MET A 60 18.68 20.25 -12.75
C MET A 60 17.55 19.79 -11.84
N ILE A 61 17.18 18.51 -11.94
CA ILE A 61 16.16 17.88 -11.10
C ILE A 61 16.84 16.99 -10.08
N PHE A 62 16.67 17.32 -8.80
CA PHE A 62 16.92 16.38 -7.71
C PHE A 62 15.72 15.46 -7.63
N ASP A 63 15.93 14.17 -7.89
CA ASP A 63 14.90 13.15 -7.95
C ASP A 63 14.85 12.37 -6.64
N PHE A 64 13.69 12.38 -5.99
CA PHE A 64 13.44 11.75 -4.69
C PHE A 64 12.68 10.44 -4.79
N THR A 65 12.48 9.90 -5.99
CA THR A 65 11.72 8.64 -6.18
C THR A 65 12.44 7.40 -5.62
N ARG A 66 13.68 7.54 -5.15
CA ARG A 66 14.47 6.49 -4.46
C ARG A 66 14.77 6.83 -3.00
N LEU A 67 14.12 7.86 -2.46
CA LEU A 67 14.21 8.24 -1.07
C LEU A 67 13.00 7.76 -0.30
N SER A 68 13.25 7.15 0.86
CA SER A 68 12.22 6.96 1.87
C SER A 68 11.73 8.31 2.41
N ASP A 69 10.48 8.37 2.88
CA ASP A 69 9.90 9.62 3.39
C ASP A 69 10.72 10.21 4.56
N SER A 70 11.32 9.36 5.40
CA SER A 70 12.18 9.77 6.51
C SER A 70 13.51 10.36 6.04
N LYS A 71 14.20 9.71 5.08
CA LYS A 71 15.45 10.23 4.52
C LYS A 71 15.23 11.45 3.64
N ARG A 72 14.07 11.57 2.96
CA ARG A 72 13.69 12.78 2.25
C ARG A 72 13.53 13.96 3.21
N ALA A 73 12.86 13.77 4.34
CA ALA A 73 12.74 14.82 5.36
C ALA A 73 14.12 15.24 5.87
N LEU A 74 14.97 14.28 6.24
CA LEU A 74 16.35 14.53 6.67
C LEU A 74 17.17 15.27 5.60
N PHE A 75 17.04 14.90 4.33
CA PHE A 75 17.75 15.57 3.24
C PHE A 75 17.27 17.00 3.03
N ILE A 76 15.96 17.25 3.09
CA ILE A 76 15.38 18.60 2.97
C ILE A 76 15.81 19.47 4.15
N GLU A 77 15.81 18.92 5.36
CA GLU A 77 16.28 19.56 6.58
C GLU A 77 17.75 19.98 6.41
N TRP A 78 18.64 19.02 6.11
CA TRP A 78 20.05 19.27 5.84
C TRP A 78 20.29 20.27 4.70
N LEU A 79 19.53 20.17 3.61
CA LEU A 79 19.73 21.00 2.42
C LEU A 79 19.24 22.43 2.62
N LEU A 80 18.04 22.63 3.17
CA LEU A 80 17.30 23.90 3.08
C LEU A 80 17.03 24.58 4.42
N GLU A 81 16.92 23.85 5.53
CA GLU A 81 16.55 24.45 6.82
C GLU A 81 17.52 25.57 7.26
N PRO A 82 18.85 25.44 7.11
CA PRO A 82 19.79 26.50 7.48
C PRO A 82 19.66 27.78 6.64
N HIS A 83 18.93 27.73 5.51
CA HIS A 83 18.86 28.79 4.50
C HIS A 83 17.48 29.42 4.39
N GLN A 84 16.54 29.10 5.30
CA GLN A 84 15.16 29.62 5.23
C GLN A 84 15.07 31.14 5.48
N LYS A 85 16.02 31.73 6.23
CA LYS A 85 16.02 33.17 6.54
C LYS A 85 16.36 34.05 5.33
N ASP A 86 17.23 33.56 4.46
CA ASP A 86 17.72 34.30 3.28
C ASP A 86 16.87 34.04 2.03
N LYS A 87 15.73 33.36 2.20
CA LYS A 87 14.83 32.93 1.13
C LYS A 87 13.91 34.08 0.68
N GLU A 88 13.99 34.41 -0.59
CA GLU A 88 13.04 35.28 -1.29
C GLU A 88 12.05 34.45 -2.12
N HIS A 89 10.90 35.04 -2.48
CA HIS A 89 9.90 34.37 -3.30
C HIS A 89 9.77 35.03 -4.67
N GLY A 90 9.87 34.22 -5.73
CA GLY A 90 9.62 34.60 -7.11
C GLY A 90 8.17 34.34 -7.52
N PHE A 91 7.56 35.32 -8.21
CA PHE A 91 6.12 35.32 -8.53
C PHE A 91 5.81 35.09 -10.02
N LEU A 92 6.82 35.08 -10.89
CA LEU A 92 6.67 35.02 -12.35
C LEU A 92 7.65 34.03 -13.01
N SER A 93 7.94 32.91 -12.34
CA SER A 93 8.78 31.89 -12.96
C SER A 93 8.09 31.32 -14.20
N GLY A 94 8.82 31.25 -15.32
CA GLY A 94 8.34 30.68 -16.59
C GLY A 94 8.25 29.15 -16.58
N VAL A 95 8.60 28.51 -15.46
CA VAL A 95 8.78 27.07 -15.35
C VAL A 95 8.12 26.55 -14.06
N TYR A 96 7.60 25.32 -14.11
CA TYR A 96 6.97 24.65 -12.96
C TYR A 96 7.33 23.15 -12.91
N VAL A 97 7.09 22.53 -11.76
CA VAL A 97 7.27 21.08 -11.55
C VAL A 97 5.94 20.35 -11.70
N ASN A 98 5.90 19.32 -12.56
CA ASN A 98 4.76 18.41 -12.67
C ASN A 98 5.17 16.97 -12.39
N GLU A 99 4.31 16.20 -11.72
CA GLU A 99 4.60 14.85 -11.24
C GLU A 99 3.69 13.77 -11.83
N TYR A 100 3.03 14.08 -12.95
CA TYR A 100 2.04 13.22 -13.61
C TYR A 100 2.52 11.80 -14.03
N ARG A 101 3.82 11.50 -13.89
CA ARG A 101 4.43 10.18 -14.19
C ARG A 101 5.00 9.46 -12.96
N GLY A 102 4.78 9.99 -11.75
CA GLY A 102 5.37 9.44 -10.52
C GLY A 102 6.81 9.92 -10.28
N PHE A 103 7.31 10.88 -11.06
CA PHE A 103 8.59 11.54 -10.87
C PHE A 103 8.48 13.02 -11.29
N THR A 104 9.34 13.87 -10.74
CA THR A 104 9.38 15.31 -11.03
C THR A 104 9.82 15.57 -12.45
N ALA A 105 9.00 16.28 -13.22
CA ALA A 105 9.26 16.72 -14.59
C ALA A 105 9.16 18.24 -14.69
N GLU A 106 10.08 18.84 -15.43
CA GLU A 106 10.03 20.25 -15.77
C GLU A 106 8.92 20.51 -16.80
N VAL A 107 8.14 21.59 -16.58
CA VAL A 107 7.11 22.05 -17.50
C VAL A 107 7.27 23.54 -17.73
N ALA A 108 7.50 23.91 -19.00
CA ALA A 108 7.47 25.30 -19.43
C ALA A 108 6.02 25.83 -19.40
N LEU A 109 5.83 27.02 -18.82
CA LEU A 109 4.53 27.66 -18.73
C LEU A 109 4.30 28.61 -19.90
N SER A 110 3.07 28.64 -20.41
CA SER A 110 2.62 29.74 -21.26
C SER A 110 2.38 31.00 -20.41
N TRP A 111 2.23 32.16 -21.06
CA TRP A 111 1.88 33.40 -20.38
C TRP A 111 0.64 33.27 -19.47
N TRP A 112 -0.40 32.56 -19.94
CA TRP A 112 -1.57 32.22 -19.12
C TRP A 112 -1.23 31.30 -17.94
N GLY A 113 -0.30 30.35 -18.11
CA GLY A 113 0.18 29.49 -17.05
C GLY A 113 0.95 30.25 -15.96
N ILE A 114 1.75 31.25 -16.35
CA ILE A 114 2.46 32.14 -15.41
C ILE A 114 1.46 32.96 -14.61
N LEU A 115 0.48 33.59 -15.28
CA LEU A 115 -0.59 34.36 -14.63
C LEU A 115 -1.41 33.48 -13.67
N LYS A 116 -1.71 32.24 -14.08
CA LYS A 116 -2.41 31.26 -13.25
C LYS A 116 -1.58 30.91 -12.00
N ASN A 117 -0.30 30.60 -12.15
CA ASN A 117 0.57 30.33 -11.01
C ASN A 117 0.64 31.50 -10.03
N TRP A 118 0.68 32.73 -10.55
CA TRP A 118 0.59 33.94 -9.75
C TRP A 118 -0.74 34.03 -8.97
N LEU A 119 -1.88 33.83 -9.64
CA LEU A 119 -3.22 33.84 -9.02
C LEU A 119 -3.41 32.76 -7.94
N PHE A 120 -2.85 31.57 -8.16
CA PHE A 120 -2.95 30.43 -7.23
C PHE A 120 -1.78 30.35 -6.24
N ASN A 121 -0.95 31.40 -6.15
CA ASN A 121 0.13 31.54 -5.17
C ASN A 121 1.21 30.44 -5.24
N ASN A 122 1.46 29.88 -6.43
CA ASN A 122 2.57 28.95 -6.67
C ASN A 122 3.87 29.76 -6.82
N LYS A 123 4.72 29.73 -5.81
CA LYS A 123 5.96 30.53 -5.73
C LYS A 123 7.19 29.68 -6.03
N SER A 124 8.15 30.24 -6.78
CA SER A 124 9.52 29.72 -6.78
C SER A 124 10.30 30.33 -5.62
N GLU A 125 11.24 29.57 -5.06
CA GLU A 125 12.10 30.03 -3.97
C GLU A 125 13.43 30.52 -4.56
N HIS A 126 13.93 31.65 -4.06
CA HIS A 126 15.15 32.28 -4.56
C HIS A 126 16.14 32.57 -3.43
N TRP A 127 17.42 32.29 -3.69
CA TRP A 127 18.53 32.66 -2.81
C TRP A 127 19.58 33.45 -3.57
N LYS A 128 19.91 34.63 -3.06
CA LYS A 128 20.91 35.50 -3.65
C LYS A 128 22.32 35.10 -3.23
N ILE A 129 23.23 34.87 -4.16
CA ILE A 129 24.62 34.48 -3.89
C ILE A 129 25.56 35.68 -4.04
N THR A 130 25.39 36.49 -5.08
CA THR A 130 26.19 37.70 -5.30
C THR A 130 25.35 38.84 -5.85
N ASP A 131 25.81 40.06 -5.61
CA ASP A 131 25.25 41.23 -6.27
C ASP A 131 25.75 41.30 -7.72
N LEU A 132 24.88 41.72 -8.63
CA LEU A 132 25.22 41.85 -10.05
C LEU A 132 26.29 42.93 -10.23
N GLY A 133 27.44 42.54 -10.80
CA GLY A 133 28.52 43.46 -11.11
C GLY A 133 28.49 43.93 -12.56
N LEU A 134 28.95 45.15 -12.83
CA LEU A 134 29.26 45.62 -14.18
C LEU A 134 30.58 44.97 -14.64
N SER A 135 30.51 43.75 -15.15
CA SER A 135 31.68 42.98 -15.65
C SER A 135 31.31 42.23 -16.92
N VAL A 136 32.29 42.09 -17.82
CA VAL A 136 32.18 41.37 -19.11
C VAL A 136 32.47 39.87 -18.95
N ASN A 137 32.64 39.39 -17.73
CA ASN A 137 32.86 37.98 -17.41
C ASN A 137 31.57 37.32 -16.89
N TYR A 138 31.51 35.99 -16.98
CA TYR A 138 30.45 35.16 -16.41
C TYR A 138 30.19 35.50 -14.93
N GLN A 139 28.92 35.52 -14.53
CA GLN A 139 28.50 35.78 -13.14
C GLN A 139 27.37 34.84 -12.71
N LEU A 140 27.42 34.38 -11.45
CA LEU A 140 26.39 33.59 -10.79
C LEU A 140 25.79 34.41 -9.64
N THR A 141 24.55 34.88 -9.79
CA THR A 141 23.93 35.81 -8.86
C THR A 141 22.97 35.16 -7.87
N GLY A 142 22.43 33.98 -8.19
CA GLY A 142 21.52 33.29 -7.28
C GLY A 142 21.07 31.90 -7.70
N ILE A 143 20.29 31.27 -6.84
CA ILE A 143 19.71 29.93 -6.98
C ILE A 143 18.20 30.07 -7.02
N GLU A 144 17.54 29.41 -7.97
CA GLU A 144 16.08 29.29 -8.02
C GLU A 144 15.69 27.83 -7.78
N MET A 145 14.69 27.57 -6.93
CA MET A 145 14.12 26.25 -6.75
C MET A 145 12.61 26.24 -6.92
N CYS A 146 12.10 25.23 -7.63
CA CYS A 146 10.69 24.89 -7.69
C CYS A 146 10.50 23.52 -7.03
N HIS A 147 9.68 23.46 -5.98
CA HIS A 147 9.48 22.25 -5.18
C HIS A 147 8.37 21.37 -5.73
N GLY A 148 8.64 20.07 -5.81
CA GLY A 148 7.65 19.00 -5.98
C GLY A 148 7.70 18.02 -4.82
N LYS A 149 6.73 17.09 -4.77
CA LYS A 149 6.69 16.01 -3.77
C LYS A 149 7.76 14.93 -4.04
N GLN A 150 8.08 14.68 -5.31
CA GLN A 150 8.98 13.65 -5.81
C GLN A 150 10.35 14.21 -6.22
N GLY A 151 10.62 15.49 -5.95
CA GLY A 151 11.88 16.12 -6.36
C GLY A 151 11.85 17.64 -6.36
N ILE A 152 13.03 18.23 -6.52
CA ILE A 152 13.24 19.69 -6.56
C ILE A 152 13.86 20.04 -7.91
N LEU A 153 13.28 21.00 -8.62
CA LEU A 153 13.87 21.59 -9.81
C LEU A 153 14.73 22.78 -9.40
N ILE A 154 16.01 22.75 -9.77
CA ILE A 154 17.03 23.73 -9.40
C ILE A 154 17.50 24.44 -10.67
N GLY A 155 17.44 25.77 -10.66
CA GLY A 155 18.03 26.64 -11.66
C GLY A 155 19.02 27.61 -11.03
N PHE A 156 19.85 28.22 -11.86
CA PHE A 156 20.83 29.21 -11.44
C PHE A 156 20.64 30.51 -12.23
N ASN A 157 20.57 31.62 -11.52
CA ASN A 157 20.51 32.95 -12.13
C ASN A 157 21.93 33.35 -12.52
N GLN A 158 22.18 33.36 -13.83
CA GLN A 158 23.51 33.52 -14.41
C GLN A 158 23.50 34.58 -15.51
N PHE A 159 24.65 35.25 -15.71
CA PHE A 159 24.87 36.21 -16.79
C PHE A 159 26.11 35.83 -17.59
N LEU A 160 26.07 36.08 -18.90
CA LEU A 160 27.15 35.75 -19.85
C LEU A 160 27.54 34.26 -19.80
N VAL A 161 26.53 33.39 -19.79
CA VAL A 161 26.70 31.93 -19.80
C VAL A 161 27.33 31.49 -21.13
N PRO A 162 28.38 30.65 -21.12
CA PRO A 162 28.94 30.10 -22.34
C PRO A 162 27.91 29.24 -23.08
N PRO A 163 27.90 29.25 -24.44
CA PRO A 163 26.91 28.52 -25.22
C PRO A 163 26.92 27.03 -24.89
N SER A 164 25.73 26.46 -24.70
CA SER A 164 25.53 25.08 -24.25
C SER A 164 25.68 24.03 -25.37
N GLY A 165 25.66 24.49 -26.63
CA GLY A 165 25.43 23.67 -27.82
C GLY A 165 26.36 22.48 -28.05
N THR A 166 27.64 22.54 -27.63
CA THR A 166 28.59 21.45 -27.90
C THR A 166 28.37 20.19 -27.04
N LYS A 167 27.55 20.27 -25.98
CA LYS A 167 27.36 19.21 -24.99
C LYS A 167 26.09 18.37 -25.17
N TYR A 168 25.09 18.93 -25.86
CA TYR A 168 23.72 18.41 -25.89
C TYR A 168 23.13 18.23 -27.29
N ARG A 169 23.70 18.88 -28.31
CA ARG A 169 23.16 18.87 -29.66
C ARG A 169 24.25 18.72 -30.71
N ASP A 170 23.85 18.16 -31.84
CA ASP A 170 24.67 18.17 -33.05
C ASP A 170 24.91 19.62 -33.52
N PRO A 171 26.09 19.97 -34.04
CA PRO A 171 26.34 21.28 -34.63
C PRO A 171 25.35 21.68 -35.74
N ASN A 172 24.72 20.70 -36.40
CA ASN A 172 23.74 20.92 -37.46
C ASN A 172 22.27 20.90 -36.96
N ASP A 173 22.03 20.83 -35.63
CA ASP A 173 20.68 20.84 -35.06
C ASP A 173 20.11 22.28 -34.97
N ASN A 174 18.99 22.52 -35.67
CA ASN A 174 18.34 23.83 -35.80
C ASN A 174 17.47 24.25 -34.60
N GLN A 175 17.64 23.63 -33.42
CA GLN A 175 16.93 24.01 -32.20
C GLN A 175 17.50 25.30 -31.57
N SER A 176 16.62 26.20 -31.14
CA SER A 176 16.97 27.41 -30.38
C SER A 176 17.26 27.10 -28.91
N GLU A 177 18.22 27.79 -28.29
CA GLU A 177 18.50 27.70 -26.85
C GLU A 177 17.45 28.47 -26.01
N PRO A 178 17.13 28.04 -24.77
CA PRO A 178 17.57 26.79 -24.13
C PRO A 178 16.94 25.55 -24.79
N LEU A 179 17.66 24.44 -24.78
CA LEU A 179 17.30 23.22 -25.53
C LEU A 179 16.32 22.32 -24.75
N GLY A 180 16.01 22.66 -23.50
CA GLY A 180 15.12 21.88 -22.63
C GLY A 180 15.75 20.52 -22.28
N ASN A 181 17.05 20.52 -22.02
CA ASN A 181 17.77 19.32 -21.61
C ASN A 181 17.50 19.02 -20.14
N VAL A 182 17.39 17.73 -19.83
CA VAL A 182 17.10 17.29 -18.48
C VAL A 182 18.36 16.77 -17.83
N LYS A 183 18.87 17.52 -16.84
CA LYS A 183 19.88 17.04 -15.89
C LYS A 183 19.16 16.46 -14.68
N ARG A 184 19.27 15.15 -14.45
CA ARG A 184 18.57 14.46 -13.35
C ARG A 184 19.58 13.83 -12.41
N LEU A 185 19.48 14.15 -11.13
CA LEU A 185 20.28 13.57 -10.07
C LEU A 185 19.39 12.64 -9.25
N PHE A 186 19.69 11.33 -9.27
CA PHE A 186 19.00 10.38 -8.39
C PHE A 186 19.65 10.41 -7.01
N ILE A 187 18.83 10.68 -5.99
CA ILE A 187 19.24 10.69 -4.59
C ILE A 187 18.66 9.46 -3.91
N THR A 188 19.51 8.74 -3.16
CA THR A 188 19.15 7.50 -2.46
C THR A 188 19.32 7.68 -0.96
N ASP A 189 18.69 6.81 -0.18
CA ASP A 189 18.82 6.81 1.29
C ASP A 189 20.29 6.77 1.73
N LYS A 190 21.10 5.91 1.08
CA LYS A 190 22.53 5.78 1.35
C LYS A 190 23.29 7.09 1.06
N LEU A 191 22.97 7.75 -0.04
CA LEU A 191 23.61 9.02 -0.40
C LEU A 191 23.32 10.10 0.64
N VAL A 192 22.09 10.16 1.16
CA VAL A 192 21.72 11.13 2.21
C VAL A 192 22.54 10.89 3.47
N ASP A 193 22.71 9.64 3.89
CA ASP A 193 23.54 9.29 5.04
C ASP A 193 25.00 9.71 4.86
N GLU A 194 25.54 9.53 3.65
CA GLU A 194 26.89 10.00 3.30
C GLU A 194 26.98 11.53 3.33
N LEU A 195 26.01 12.25 2.76
CA LEU A 195 26.00 13.71 2.68
C LEU A 195 25.87 14.39 4.04
N VAL A 196 24.99 13.86 4.92
CA VAL A 196 24.77 14.41 6.26
C VAL A 196 25.99 14.21 7.15
N GLY A 197 26.71 13.08 6.99
CA GLY A 197 27.95 12.81 7.73
C GLY A 197 29.20 13.50 7.18
N LEU A 198 29.13 14.09 5.98
CA LEU A 198 30.28 14.68 5.29
C LEU A 198 30.56 16.12 5.76
N ASN A 199 31.82 16.40 6.13
CA ASN A 199 32.27 17.77 6.33
C ASN A 199 32.51 18.47 4.98
N TYR A 200 31.41 18.88 4.33
CA TYR A 200 31.44 19.46 2.99
C TYR A 200 32.20 20.80 2.92
N LYS A 201 32.27 21.56 4.02
CA LYS A 201 32.89 22.90 4.04
C LYS A 201 34.38 22.90 3.69
N ASN A 202 35.09 21.81 4.01
CA ASN A 202 36.54 21.68 3.85
C ASN A 202 36.95 20.99 2.53
N LEU A 203 36.00 20.74 1.61
CA LEU A 203 36.30 20.11 0.34
C LEU A 203 36.91 21.10 -0.66
N ASN A 204 37.82 20.60 -1.51
CA ASN A 204 38.36 21.39 -2.60
C ASN A 204 37.36 21.43 -3.77
N TYR A 205 36.49 22.44 -3.75
CA TYR A 205 35.46 22.66 -4.77
C TYR A 205 36.05 23.04 -6.14
N GLU A 206 37.25 23.64 -6.18
CA GLU A 206 37.95 23.91 -7.43
C GLU A 206 38.19 22.60 -8.20
N SER A 207 38.77 21.62 -7.50
CA SER A 207 39.06 20.30 -8.04
C SER A 207 37.77 19.58 -8.46
N VAL A 208 36.71 19.67 -7.65
CA VAL A 208 35.40 19.04 -7.95
C VAL A 208 34.78 19.63 -9.21
N CYS A 209 34.76 20.95 -9.35
CA CYS A 209 34.12 21.63 -10.48
C CYS A 209 34.93 21.51 -11.79
N LYS A 210 36.27 21.44 -11.70
CA LYS A 210 37.16 21.28 -12.87
C LYS A 210 37.31 19.83 -13.34
N SER A 211 37.09 18.86 -12.44
CA SER A 211 37.16 17.45 -12.80
C SER A 211 35.88 16.99 -13.50
N PRO A 212 35.95 15.97 -14.37
CA PRO A 212 34.76 15.29 -14.86
C PRO A 212 34.00 14.63 -13.71
N HIS A 213 32.71 14.36 -13.93
CA HIS A 213 31.90 13.65 -12.94
C HIS A 213 32.50 12.25 -12.65
N PRO A 214 32.55 11.76 -11.40
CA PRO A 214 33.19 10.46 -11.08
C PRO A 214 32.62 9.27 -11.86
N GLN A 215 31.31 9.31 -12.09
CA GLN A 215 30.55 8.31 -12.86
C GLN A 215 30.45 8.63 -14.37
N SER A 216 31.30 9.52 -14.89
CA SER A 216 31.33 9.84 -16.32
C SER A 216 31.91 8.70 -17.16
N ILE A 217 31.58 8.70 -18.46
CA ILE A 217 32.08 7.73 -19.44
C ILE A 217 32.84 8.43 -20.56
N ASP A 218 33.72 7.69 -21.24
CA ASP A 218 34.30 8.16 -22.49
C ASP A 218 33.28 8.01 -23.63
N VAL A 219 32.92 9.13 -24.26
CA VAL A 219 32.02 9.15 -25.41
C VAL A 219 32.85 9.07 -26.68
N THR A 220 32.74 7.95 -27.40
CA THR A 220 33.44 7.71 -28.67
C THR A 220 32.66 8.18 -29.89
N ASP A 221 31.32 8.14 -29.85
CA ASP A 221 30.42 8.56 -30.93
C ASP A 221 29.47 9.67 -30.44
N PRO A 222 29.82 10.95 -30.68
CA PRO A 222 28.99 12.08 -30.29
C PRO A 222 27.65 12.17 -31.04
N GLU A 223 27.60 11.76 -32.31
CA GLU A 223 26.38 11.86 -33.13
C GLU A 223 25.31 10.89 -32.63
N ALA A 224 25.69 9.63 -32.38
CA ALA A 224 24.79 8.63 -31.80
C ALA A 224 24.28 9.09 -30.42
N ARG A 225 25.17 9.63 -29.59
CA ARG A 225 24.81 10.17 -28.28
C ARG A 225 23.78 11.30 -28.37
N HIS A 226 23.96 12.25 -29.29
CA HIS A 226 23.01 13.36 -29.46
C HIS A 226 21.64 12.86 -29.92
N LYS A 227 21.61 11.84 -30.79
CA LYS A 227 20.35 11.19 -31.21
C LYS A 227 19.64 10.52 -30.04
N ASP A 228 20.35 9.76 -29.22
CA ASP A 228 19.77 9.10 -28.04
C ASP A 228 19.21 10.10 -27.03
N MET A 229 19.93 11.22 -26.80
CA MET A 229 19.45 12.31 -25.95
C MET A 229 18.17 12.96 -26.52
N TYR A 230 18.10 13.13 -27.84
CA TYR A 230 16.90 13.65 -28.51
C TYR A 230 15.71 12.69 -28.37
N ASP A 231 15.93 11.40 -28.62
CA ASP A 231 14.89 10.38 -28.51
C ASP A 231 14.37 10.23 -27.07
N TYR A 232 15.26 10.31 -26.06
CA TYR A 232 14.87 10.36 -24.66
C TYR A 232 13.96 11.56 -24.36
N ARG A 233 14.34 12.77 -24.79
CA ARG A 233 13.53 13.99 -24.59
C ARG A 233 12.15 13.87 -25.26
N LYS A 234 12.11 13.29 -26.46
CA LYS A 234 10.86 13.03 -27.20
C LYS A 234 9.98 12.01 -26.49
N MET A 235 10.54 10.88 -26.04
CA MET A 235 9.82 9.82 -25.31
C MET A 235 9.25 10.36 -23.98
N GLN A 236 10.04 11.16 -23.28
CA GLN A 236 9.62 11.77 -22.02
C GLN A 236 8.68 12.97 -22.20
N ARG A 237 8.43 13.40 -23.46
CA ARG A 237 7.63 14.57 -23.81
C ARG A 237 8.15 15.88 -23.19
N PHE A 238 9.47 15.98 -23.01
CA PHE A 238 10.12 17.24 -22.62
C PHE A 238 10.12 18.26 -23.76
N ASN A 239 10.03 17.79 -25.01
CA ASN A 239 9.81 18.67 -26.16
C ASN A 239 8.36 19.17 -26.15
N GLY A 240 8.17 20.49 -26.03
CA GLY A 240 6.86 21.12 -26.15
C GLY A 240 6.16 20.71 -27.46
N VAL A 241 4.89 20.33 -27.36
CA VAL A 241 4.09 20.05 -28.56
C VAL A 241 3.93 21.38 -29.30
N ARG A 242 4.41 21.46 -30.55
CA ARG A 242 4.24 22.68 -31.36
C ARG A 242 2.76 23.08 -31.38
N PRO A 243 2.45 24.39 -31.31
CA PRO A 243 1.08 24.87 -31.41
C PRO A 243 0.32 24.26 -32.59
N TRP A 244 -0.99 24.04 -32.41
CA TRP A 244 -1.82 23.33 -33.40
C TRP A 244 -1.77 23.98 -34.79
N TYR A 245 -1.68 25.30 -34.88
CA TYR A 245 -1.59 26.03 -36.14
C TYR A 245 -0.26 25.81 -36.86
N ILE A 246 0.86 25.64 -36.14
CA ILE A 246 2.17 25.28 -36.74
C ILE A 246 2.14 23.83 -37.25
N ARG A 247 1.47 22.92 -36.52
CA ARG A 247 1.27 21.53 -36.95
C ARG A 247 0.39 21.46 -38.21
N LEU A 248 -0.69 22.26 -38.24
CA LEU A 248 -1.56 22.40 -39.40
C LEU A 248 -0.83 23.03 -40.58
N TRP A 249 -0.09 24.11 -40.38
CA TRP A 249 0.70 24.76 -41.43
C TRP A 249 1.79 23.84 -41.98
N ARG A 250 2.43 23.01 -41.15
CA ARG A 250 3.35 21.96 -41.63
C ARG A 250 2.65 20.86 -42.40
N TRP A 251 1.45 20.47 -41.98
CA TRP A 251 0.66 19.49 -42.71
C TRP A 251 0.23 20.03 -44.08
N ILE A 252 -0.16 21.31 -44.15
CA ILE A 252 -0.45 22.02 -45.40
C ILE A 252 0.82 22.21 -46.24
N SER A 253 1.93 22.65 -45.65
CA SER A 253 3.18 22.88 -46.38
C SER A 253 3.73 21.59 -46.97
N LYS A 254 3.52 20.43 -46.32
CA LYS A 254 3.86 19.10 -46.84
C LYS A 254 3.11 18.72 -48.11
N LEU A 255 1.94 19.32 -48.37
CA LEU A 255 1.17 19.09 -49.61
C LEU A 255 1.73 19.88 -50.80
N PHE A 256 2.46 20.97 -50.56
CA PHE A 256 2.91 21.90 -51.60
C PHE A 256 4.42 21.92 -51.82
N PHE A 257 5.20 21.67 -50.78
CA PHE A 257 6.66 21.67 -50.80
C PHE A 257 7.12 20.33 -50.26
N GLY A 258 7.24 19.36 -51.17
CA GLY A 258 7.86 18.09 -50.85
C GLY A 258 9.32 18.34 -50.49
N ASP A 259 9.71 18.00 -49.27
CA ASP A 259 11.13 17.95 -48.91
C ASP A 259 11.48 16.61 -48.28
N THR A 260 12.62 16.12 -48.74
CA THR A 260 13.32 14.89 -48.43
C THR A 260 13.86 14.92 -47.01
N TYR A 261 13.18 14.25 -46.09
CA TYR A 261 13.82 13.74 -44.87
C TYR A 261 13.50 12.26 -44.79
N ASP A 262 14.38 11.47 -45.40
CA ASP A 262 14.48 10.05 -45.08
C ASP A 262 14.96 9.94 -43.63
N ALA A 263 14.02 9.76 -42.72
CA ALA A 263 14.33 9.21 -41.42
C ALA A 263 14.89 7.80 -41.67
N LYS A 264 16.23 7.69 -41.75
CA LYS A 264 16.92 6.39 -41.70
C LYS A 264 16.33 5.62 -40.53
N LYS A 265 15.53 4.58 -40.85
CA LYS A 265 15.15 3.56 -39.88
C LYS A 265 16.43 3.14 -39.17
N PRO A 266 16.46 3.08 -37.82
CA PRO A 266 17.64 2.58 -37.14
C PRO A 266 17.93 1.20 -37.72
N SER A 267 19.12 1.04 -38.31
CA SER A 267 19.61 -0.26 -38.69
C SER A 267 19.64 -1.08 -37.43
N THR A 268 18.75 -2.06 -37.31
CA THR A 268 18.87 -3.13 -36.33
C THR A 268 20.12 -3.91 -36.74
N THR A 269 21.28 -3.48 -36.24
CA THR A 269 22.47 -4.31 -36.29
C THR A 269 22.20 -5.46 -35.35
N ASP A 270 21.94 -6.62 -35.95
CA ASP A 270 22.00 -7.90 -35.28
C ASP A 270 23.44 -8.06 -34.77
N ASP A 271 23.68 -7.56 -33.57
CA ASP A 271 24.97 -7.49 -32.94
C ASP A 271 25.13 -8.72 -32.08
N ASN A 272 26.02 -9.62 -32.49
CA ASN A 272 26.36 -10.83 -31.73
C ASN A 272 26.64 -10.46 -30.27
N LEU A 273 25.91 -11.11 -29.35
CA LEU A 273 26.05 -10.95 -27.91
C LEU A 273 27.08 -11.96 -27.36
N GLU A 274 28.17 -11.46 -26.81
CA GLU A 274 29.16 -12.27 -26.10
C GLU A 274 28.80 -12.34 -24.61
N LEU A 275 28.73 -13.54 -24.03
CA LEU A 275 28.45 -13.72 -22.60
C LEU A 275 29.71 -13.48 -21.78
N LEU A 276 29.71 -12.45 -20.94
CA LEU A 276 30.84 -12.13 -20.06
C LEU A 276 30.73 -12.79 -18.67
N TYR A 277 29.51 -12.85 -18.12
CA TYR A 277 29.29 -13.37 -16.77
C TYR A 277 27.91 -14.00 -16.62
N LYS A 278 27.80 -15.03 -15.79
CA LYS A 278 26.55 -15.75 -15.56
C LYS A 278 26.46 -16.28 -14.14
N THR A 279 25.35 -15.99 -13.48
CA THR A 279 24.90 -16.63 -12.24
C THR A 279 23.59 -17.39 -12.49
N LYS A 280 22.94 -17.87 -11.41
CA LYS A 280 21.60 -18.47 -11.50
C LYS A 280 20.53 -17.45 -11.92
N THR A 281 20.70 -16.18 -11.55
CA THR A 281 19.70 -15.12 -11.74
C THR A 281 20.15 -14.06 -12.74
N VAL A 282 21.45 -13.74 -12.81
CA VAL A 282 21.98 -12.63 -13.62
C VAL A 282 22.87 -13.15 -14.74
N LYS A 283 22.79 -12.50 -15.91
CA LYS A 283 23.73 -12.66 -17.01
C LYS A 283 24.16 -11.30 -17.52
N ILE A 284 25.45 -11.16 -17.81
CA ILE A 284 26.04 -9.95 -18.37
C ILE A 284 26.58 -10.30 -19.74
N TYR A 285 26.13 -9.57 -20.75
CA TYR A 285 26.54 -9.71 -22.13
C TYR A 285 27.23 -8.45 -22.61
N GLN A 286 28.11 -8.58 -23.59
CA GLN A 286 28.68 -7.47 -24.34
C GLN A 286 28.32 -7.59 -25.82
N ARG A 287 27.87 -6.49 -26.41
CA ARG A 287 27.64 -6.40 -27.85
C ARG A 287 28.95 -6.31 -28.61
N SER A 288 29.09 -7.09 -29.68
CA SER A 288 30.36 -7.21 -30.39
C SER A 288 30.83 -5.90 -31.05
N LYS A 289 29.92 -5.11 -31.67
CA LYS A 289 30.30 -3.87 -32.37
C LYS A 289 30.20 -2.65 -31.47
N SER A 290 29.07 -2.46 -30.78
CA SER A 290 28.88 -1.26 -29.94
C SER A 290 29.64 -1.31 -28.61
N LYS A 291 30.10 -2.50 -28.17
CA LYS A 291 30.71 -2.75 -26.85
C LYS A 291 29.81 -2.44 -25.65
N GLU A 292 28.55 -2.12 -25.89
CA GLU A 292 27.52 -1.93 -24.86
C GLU A 292 27.33 -3.21 -24.05
N ILE A 293 26.95 -3.02 -22.79
CA ILE A 293 26.74 -4.10 -21.84
C ILE A 293 25.24 -4.28 -21.62
N LEU A 294 24.74 -5.48 -21.93
CA LEU A 294 23.36 -5.89 -21.63
C LEU A 294 23.38 -6.75 -20.38
N VAL A 295 22.76 -6.25 -19.31
CA VAL A 295 22.52 -7.04 -18.09
C VAL A 295 21.10 -7.56 -18.13
N THR A 296 20.94 -8.86 -17.95
CA THR A 296 19.65 -9.52 -17.78
C THR A 296 19.59 -10.17 -16.41
N GLU A 297 18.48 -10.02 -15.71
CA GLU A 297 18.29 -10.56 -14.37
C GLU A 297 16.90 -11.19 -14.23
N LYS A 298 16.80 -12.38 -13.66
CA LYS A 298 15.51 -13.01 -13.35
C LYS A 298 14.74 -12.12 -12.37
N ARG A 299 13.50 -11.77 -12.69
CA ARG A 299 12.63 -11.03 -11.77
C ARG A 299 12.43 -11.86 -10.49
N PRO A 300 12.51 -11.24 -9.29
CA PRO A 300 12.29 -11.96 -8.05
C PRO A 300 10.85 -12.45 -7.95
N ASP A 301 10.65 -13.54 -7.22
CA ASP A 301 9.31 -14.08 -7.00
C ASP A 301 8.49 -13.14 -6.09
N ILE A 302 7.18 -13.12 -6.30
CA ILE A 302 6.26 -12.28 -5.54
C ILE A 302 6.22 -12.74 -4.09
N THR A 303 6.47 -11.81 -3.17
CA THR A 303 6.43 -12.05 -1.71
C THR A 303 5.49 -11.11 -0.98
N ASN A 304 5.10 -10.00 -1.62
CA ASN A 304 4.27 -8.95 -1.05
C ASN A 304 2.99 -8.83 -1.87
N LEU A 305 1.83 -8.90 -1.21
CA LEU A 305 0.53 -8.78 -1.85
C LEU A 305 -0.22 -7.56 -1.30
N VAL A 306 -0.68 -6.69 -2.20
CA VAL A 306 -1.41 -5.46 -1.85
C VAL A 306 -2.83 -5.55 -2.39
N PHE A 307 -3.84 -5.37 -1.53
CA PHE A 307 -5.25 -5.34 -1.94
C PHE A 307 -5.83 -3.93 -1.77
N CYS A 308 -6.38 -3.38 -2.85
CA CYS A 308 -7.11 -2.12 -2.76
C CYS A 308 -8.44 -2.27 -2.02
N GLY A 309 -8.97 -1.17 -1.50
CA GLY A 309 -10.35 -1.12 -1.02
C GLY A 309 -11.37 -1.13 -2.16
N GLY A 310 -12.60 -1.50 -1.83
CA GLY A 310 -13.71 -1.54 -2.78
C GLY A 310 -15.03 -2.10 -2.24
N GLY A 311 -15.21 -2.11 -0.92
CA GLY A 311 -16.43 -2.59 -0.26
C GLY A 311 -16.85 -3.97 -0.75
N ALA A 312 -18.04 -4.04 -1.34
CA ALA A 312 -18.63 -5.25 -1.88
C ALA A 312 -17.82 -5.94 -3.01
N LYS A 313 -16.91 -5.22 -3.68
CA LYS A 313 -16.03 -5.78 -4.73
C LYS A 313 -15.02 -6.81 -4.17
N ILE A 314 -14.94 -6.99 -2.84
CA ILE A 314 -14.06 -7.96 -2.16
C ILE A 314 -14.16 -9.39 -2.69
N PHE A 315 -15.31 -9.80 -3.24
CA PHE A 315 -15.48 -11.12 -3.85
C PHE A 315 -14.52 -11.36 -5.03
N ALA A 316 -14.17 -10.33 -5.79
CA ALA A 316 -13.14 -10.46 -6.83
C ALA A 316 -11.75 -10.71 -6.23
N HIS A 317 -11.43 -10.16 -5.05
CA HIS A 317 -10.18 -10.48 -4.34
C HIS A 317 -10.10 -11.96 -3.95
N VAL A 318 -11.23 -12.59 -3.59
CA VAL A 318 -11.30 -14.04 -3.31
C VAL A 318 -10.92 -14.84 -4.56
N GLY A 319 -11.43 -14.46 -5.72
CA GLY A 319 -11.06 -15.05 -7.01
C GLY A 319 -9.57 -14.92 -7.33
N VAL A 320 -9.00 -13.73 -7.08
CA VAL A 320 -7.56 -13.51 -7.25
C VAL A 320 -6.75 -14.42 -6.35
N TRP A 321 -7.10 -14.49 -5.06
CA TRP A 321 -6.41 -15.34 -4.10
C TRP A 321 -6.51 -16.82 -4.44
N LYS A 322 -7.65 -17.26 -4.97
CA LYS A 322 -7.86 -18.63 -5.44
C LYS A 322 -6.87 -19.02 -6.54
N ALA A 323 -6.76 -18.19 -7.59
CA ALA A 323 -5.81 -18.44 -8.68
C ALA A 323 -4.35 -18.44 -8.19
N LEU A 324 -4.00 -17.54 -7.25
CA LEU A 324 -2.66 -17.50 -6.64
C LEU A 324 -2.36 -18.75 -5.79
N ASN A 325 -3.32 -19.23 -4.99
CA ASN A 325 -3.20 -20.45 -4.20
C ASN A 325 -3.00 -21.68 -5.10
N GLU A 326 -3.83 -21.83 -6.14
CA GLU A 326 -3.72 -22.93 -7.13
C GLU A 326 -2.39 -22.88 -7.90
N ALA A 327 -1.86 -21.67 -8.14
CA ALA A 327 -0.55 -21.49 -8.76
C ALA A 327 0.63 -21.85 -7.84
N GLY A 328 0.37 -22.10 -6.55
CA GLY A 328 1.37 -22.38 -5.53
C GLY A 328 2.14 -21.15 -5.05
N MET A 329 1.62 -19.94 -5.30
CA MET A 329 2.23 -18.71 -4.81
C MET A 329 2.03 -18.56 -3.31
N LYS A 330 3.11 -18.17 -2.61
CA LYS A 330 3.12 -18.02 -1.15
C LYS A 330 3.61 -16.63 -0.73
N PRO A 331 2.86 -15.54 -1.01
CA PRO A 331 3.14 -14.24 -0.43
C PRO A 331 3.17 -14.35 1.10
N THR A 332 4.04 -13.57 1.73
CA THR A 332 4.19 -13.58 3.20
C THR A 332 3.95 -12.22 3.83
N LYS A 333 3.96 -11.15 3.02
CA LYS A 333 3.67 -9.79 3.48
C LYS A 333 2.41 -9.31 2.79
N PHE A 334 1.50 -8.73 3.56
CA PHE A 334 0.20 -8.29 3.08
C PHE A 334 -0.05 -6.84 3.47
N ALA A 335 -0.60 -6.06 2.55
CA ALA A 335 -1.06 -4.71 2.84
C ALA A 335 -2.42 -4.45 2.22
N GLY A 336 -3.28 -3.71 2.91
CA GLY A 336 -4.59 -3.42 2.37
C GLY A 336 -5.29 -2.24 3.04
N SER A 337 -6.30 -1.76 2.33
CA SER A 337 -7.14 -0.62 2.70
C SER A 337 -8.61 -1.02 2.63
N SER A 338 -9.42 -0.69 3.64
CA SER A 338 -10.85 -1.02 3.68
C SER A 338 -11.13 -2.52 3.47
N ALA A 339 -12.00 -2.89 2.54
CA ALA A 339 -12.21 -4.29 2.14
C ALA A 339 -10.91 -5.05 1.78
N GLY A 340 -9.90 -4.34 1.26
CA GLY A 340 -8.57 -4.91 1.01
C GLY A 340 -7.80 -5.22 2.30
N ALA A 341 -8.02 -4.48 3.39
CA ALA A 341 -7.46 -4.77 4.71
C ALA A 341 -8.05 -6.06 5.30
N ILE A 342 -9.37 -6.27 5.11
CA ILE A 342 -10.04 -7.52 5.48
C ILE A 342 -9.42 -8.70 4.72
N MET A 343 -9.30 -8.57 3.39
CA MET A 343 -8.65 -9.62 2.59
C MET A 343 -7.19 -9.86 3.00
N SER A 344 -6.44 -8.79 3.25
CA SER A 344 -5.05 -8.87 3.70
C SER A 344 -4.93 -9.60 5.03
N LEU A 345 -5.84 -9.37 5.98
CA LEU A 345 -5.91 -10.10 7.24
C LEU A 345 -6.16 -11.59 7.00
N MET A 346 -7.13 -11.95 6.14
CA MET A 346 -7.44 -13.36 5.88
C MET A 346 -6.24 -14.09 5.25
N CYS A 347 -5.59 -13.48 4.26
CA CYS A 347 -4.38 -14.03 3.66
C CYS A 347 -3.21 -14.08 4.66
N TYR A 348 -3.05 -13.05 5.49
CA TYR A 348 -2.05 -13.01 6.56
C TYR A 348 -2.27 -14.11 7.61
N LEU A 349 -3.51 -14.44 7.95
CA LEU A 349 -3.85 -15.57 8.82
C LEU A 349 -3.65 -16.93 8.13
N GLY A 350 -3.32 -16.94 6.84
CA GLY A 350 -3.10 -18.16 6.08
C GLY A 350 -4.38 -18.93 5.79
N TYR A 351 -5.50 -18.23 5.58
CA TYR A 351 -6.73 -18.83 5.04
C TYR A 351 -6.59 -19.06 3.53
N THR A 352 -7.08 -20.20 3.05
CA THR A 352 -7.25 -20.50 1.63
C THR A 352 -8.45 -19.74 1.05
N ALA A 353 -8.48 -19.55 -0.27
CA ALA A 353 -9.62 -18.88 -0.91
C ALA A 353 -10.96 -19.58 -0.66
N ASP A 354 -10.98 -20.91 -0.58
CA ASP A 354 -12.21 -21.67 -0.29
C ASP A 354 -12.67 -21.46 1.18
N GLU A 355 -11.74 -21.39 2.14
CA GLU A 355 -12.07 -21.04 3.53
C GLU A 355 -12.60 -19.60 3.65
N ILE A 356 -11.99 -18.65 2.93
CA ILE A 356 -12.48 -17.25 2.90
C ILE A 356 -13.87 -17.20 2.28
N SER A 357 -14.09 -17.92 1.18
CA SER A 357 -15.40 -18.00 0.54
C SER A 357 -16.45 -18.60 1.47
N GLU A 358 -16.12 -19.64 2.24
CA GLU A 358 -17.04 -20.24 3.21
C GLU A 358 -17.33 -19.31 4.39
N LEU A 359 -16.32 -18.57 4.87
CA LEU A 359 -16.54 -17.50 5.85
C LEU A 359 -17.53 -16.48 5.29
N PHE A 360 -17.31 -15.97 4.07
CA PHE A 360 -18.12 -14.92 3.42
C PHE A 360 -19.53 -15.36 3.02
N LYS A 361 -19.73 -16.64 2.72
CA LYS A 361 -20.99 -17.21 2.20
C LYS A 361 -22.25 -16.88 3.02
N HIS A 362 -22.11 -16.72 4.33
CA HIS A 362 -23.22 -16.43 5.24
C HIS A 362 -23.23 -14.99 5.75
N PHE A 363 -22.28 -14.15 5.31
CA PHE A 363 -22.34 -12.72 5.57
C PHE A 363 -23.36 -12.07 4.66
N LYS A 364 -24.36 -11.47 5.28
CA LYS A 364 -25.27 -10.53 4.64
C LYS A 364 -24.97 -9.14 5.17
N GLN A 365 -25.31 -8.12 4.39
CA GLN A 365 -25.16 -6.72 4.82
C GLN A 365 -25.83 -6.46 6.17
N GLU A 366 -27.03 -7.02 6.41
CA GLU A 366 -27.78 -6.90 7.67
C GLU A 366 -27.03 -7.45 8.90
N HIS A 367 -26.05 -8.33 8.70
CA HIS A 367 -25.21 -8.85 9.77
C HIS A 367 -24.04 -7.92 10.12
N LEU A 368 -23.72 -6.95 9.26
CA LEU A 368 -22.57 -6.06 9.40
C LEU A 368 -22.97 -4.59 9.61
N VAL A 369 -24.15 -4.19 9.13
CA VAL A 369 -24.65 -2.80 9.14
C VAL A 369 -26.03 -2.75 9.81
N GLN A 370 -26.16 -1.96 10.87
CA GLN A 370 -27.43 -1.62 11.53
C GLN A 370 -27.76 -0.15 11.24
N PHE A 371 -28.91 0.13 10.62
CA PHE A 371 -29.32 1.51 10.30
C PHE A 371 -29.93 2.21 11.53
N ASP A 372 -29.12 2.96 12.27
CA ASP A 372 -29.55 3.94 13.27
C ASP A 372 -29.02 5.31 12.84
N ILE A 373 -29.80 6.03 12.04
CA ILE A 373 -29.39 7.29 11.39
C ILE A 373 -29.19 8.40 12.45
N ASP A 374 -27.95 8.87 12.61
CA ASP A 374 -27.62 10.11 13.31
C ASP A 374 -26.59 10.93 12.49
N ARG A 375 -26.33 12.19 12.86
CA ARG A 375 -25.40 13.13 12.19
C ARG A 375 -23.95 12.62 12.05
N ASN A 376 -23.58 11.55 12.75
CA ASN A 376 -22.22 10.99 12.80
C ASN A 376 -22.04 9.63 12.11
N GLY A 377 -23.05 9.11 11.39
CA GLY A 377 -22.97 7.84 10.63
C GLY A 377 -24.25 7.00 10.67
N LEU A 378 -24.36 6.02 9.77
CA LEU A 378 -25.54 5.16 9.62
C LEU A 378 -25.54 3.91 10.53
N SER A 379 -24.36 3.40 10.95
CA SER A 379 -24.20 2.14 11.68
C SER A 379 -23.01 2.15 12.65
N ASP A 380 -23.10 1.33 13.70
CA ASP A 380 -21.96 0.97 14.53
C ASP A 380 -21.00 0.00 13.80
N THR A 381 -19.74 -0.03 14.22
CA THR A 381 -18.65 -0.85 13.66
C THR A 381 -18.46 -2.19 14.38
N HIS A 382 -19.25 -2.43 15.43
CA HIS A 382 -19.10 -3.56 16.33
C HIS A 382 -19.26 -4.92 15.62
N SER A 383 -20.32 -5.09 14.83
CA SER A 383 -20.57 -6.34 14.09
C SER A 383 -19.47 -6.71 13.10
N LEU A 384 -18.86 -5.71 12.45
CA LEU A 384 -17.69 -5.91 11.61
C LEU A 384 -16.49 -6.36 12.45
N LYS A 385 -16.26 -5.73 13.61
CA LYS A 385 -15.21 -6.16 14.54
C LYS A 385 -15.42 -7.62 14.96
N THR A 386 -16.64 -8.00 15.33
CA THR A 386 -16.99 -9.36 15.78
C THR A 386 -16.73 -10.39 14.69
N ALA A 387 -17.02 -10.05 13.42
CA ALA A 387 -16.68 -10.89 12.28
C ALA A 387 -15.17 -11.15 12.17
N LEU A 388 -14.37 -10.09 12.35
CA LEU A 388 -12.90 -10.15 12.31
C LEU A 388 -12.37 -10.94 13.52
N ASP A 389 -12.91 -10.71 14.71
CA ASP A 389 -12.58 -11.45 15.93
C ASP A 389 -12.87 -12.95 15.77
N TYR A 390 -14.02 -13.31 15.19
CA TYR A 390 -14.36 -14.70 14.89
C TYR A 390 -13.33 -15.34 13.96
N ALA A 391 -12.95 -14.65 12.88
CA ALA A 391 -11.96 -15.16 11.93
C ALA A 391 -10.57 -15.33 12.57
N ILE A 392 -10.14 -14.37 13.40
CA ILE A 392 -8.87 -14.45 14.14
C ILE A 392 -8.92 -15.59 15.16
N ALA A 393 -9.94 -15.63 16.02
CA ALA A 393 -10.10 -16.63 17.07
C ALA A 393 -10.18 -18.05 16.48
N ASN A 394 -10.84 -18.21 15.34
CA ASN A 394 -10.92 -19.50 14.67
C ASN A 394 -9.53 -19.97 14.19
N LYS A 395 -8.72 -19.07 13.62
CA LYS A 395 -7.34 -19.41 13.21
C LYS A 395 -6.45 -19.70 14.42
N VAL A 396 -6.51 -18.86 15.46
CA VAL A 396 -5.73 -19.09 16.68
C VAL A 396 -6.11 -20.42 17.32
N ARG A 397 -7.40 -20.78 17.35
CA ARG A 397 -7.85 -22.09 17.82
C ARG A 397 -7.30 -23.26 16.99
N GLN A 398 -7.22 -23.12 15.66
CA GLN A 398 -6.58 -24.14 14.81
C GLN A 398 -5.10 -24.33 15.18
N ILE A 399 -4.38 -23.23 15.42
CA ILE A 399 -2.96 -23.25 15.83
C ILE A 399 -2.82 -23.90 17.21
N VAL A 400 -3.61 -23.45 18.18
CA VAL A 400 -3.72 -24.01 19.54
C VAL A 400 -3.94 -25.52 19.50
N ASN A 401 -4.88 -25.99 18.68
CA ASN A 401 -5.20 -27.41 18.53
C ASN A 401 -4.10 -28.21 17.82
N LYS A 402 -3.42 -27.61 16.82
CA LYS A 402 -2.33 -28.22 16.06
C LYS A 402 -1.09 -28.42 16.94
N TYR A 403 -0.70 -27.40 17.70
CA TYR A 403 0.54 -27.42 18.51
C TYR A 403 0.31 -27.78 19.98
N LYS A 404 -0.94 -27.97 20.42
CA LYS A 404 -1.30 -28.33 21.80
C LYS A 404 -0.81 -27.31 22.84
N ILE A 405 -0.93 -26.02 22.51
CA ILE A 405 -0.56 -24.90 23.40
C ILE A 405 -1.81 -24.29 24.05
N PRO A 406 -1.69 -23.54 25.16
CA PRO A 406 -2.83 -22.78 25.68
C PRO A 406 -3.24 -21.65 24.72
N TYR A 407 -4.53 -21.30 24.72
CA TYR A 407 -5.03 -20.13 24.00
C TYR A 407 -4.44 -18.84 24.61
N PRO A 408 -3.99 -17.86 23.80
CA PRO A 408 -3.42 -16.61 24.31
C PRO A 408 -4.39 -15.84 25.22
N LYS A 409 -3.90 -15.32 26.35
CA LYS A 409 -4.72 -14.52 27.28
C LYS A 409 -4.87 -13.08 26.78
N GLY A 410 -6.05 -12.50 26.99
CA GLY A 410 -6.37 -11.12 26.62
C GLY A 410 -6.62 -10.92 25.12
N LYS A 411 -6.45 -9.67 24.67
CA LYS A 411 -6.68 -9.24 23.28
C LYS A 411 -5.66 -9.88 22.32
N ILE A 412 -6.13 -10.30 21.15
CA ILE A 412 -5.25 -10.78 20.08
C ILE A 412 -4.68 -9.58 19.31
N THR A 413 -3.48 -9.17 19.72
CA THR A 413 -2.76 -8.03 19.16
C THR A 413 -1.80 -8.44 18.03
N PHE A 414 -1.24 -7.45 17.33
CA PHE A 414 -0.18 -7.72 16.33
C PHE A 414 1.00 -8.49 16.95
N SER A 415 1.44 -8.09 18.14
CA SER A 415 2.52 -8.78 18.89
C SER A 415 2.14 -10.22 19.28
N THR A 416 0.88 -10.47 19.61
CA THR A 416 0.39 -11.84 19.90
C THR A 416 0.55 -12.76 18.70
N LEU A 417 0.08 -12.32 17.52
CA LEU A 417 0.19 -13.12 16.29
C LEU A 417 1.64 -13.24 15.80
N ALA A 418 2.44 -12.18 15.94
CA ALA A 418 3.88 -12.23 15.62
C ALA A 418 4.62 -13.24 16.51
N SER A 419 4.32 -13.26 17.80
CA SER A 419 4.90 -14.22 18.76
C SER A 419 4.51 -15.65 18.43
N LEU A 420 3.24 -15.91 18.08
CA LEU A 420 2.79 -17.24 17.66
C LEU A 420 3.54 -17.71 16.40
N ARG A 421 3.75 -16.83 15.42
CA ARG A 421 4.52 -17.15 14.21
C ARG A 421 5.98 -17.42 14.51
N GLU A 422 6.60 -16.62 15.38
CA GLU A 422 8.01 -16.80 15.75
C GLU A 422 8.25 -18.13 16.46
N GLN A 423 7.33 -18.52 17.35
CA GLN A 423 7.36 -19.83 18.02
C GLN A 423 7.02 -20.98 17.07
N PHE A 424 6.09 -20.75 16.12
CA PHE A 424 5.59 -21.77 15.19
C PHE A 424 5.63 -21.28 13.73
N PRO A 425 6.80 -21.30 13.05
CA PRO A 425 6.94 -20.72 11.70
C PRO A 425 6.06 -21.37 10.62
N ASP A 426 5.59 -22.61 10.83
CA ASP A 426 4.71 -23.35 9.92
C ASP A 426 3.21 -23.24 10.30
N CYS A 427 2.84 -22.31 11.20
CA CYS A 427 1.44 -22.10 11.62
C CYS A 427 0.56 -21.43 10.53
N GLY A 428 1.19 -20.96 9.45
CA GLY A 428 0.52 -20.33 8.30
C GLY A 428 0.36 -18.82 8.42
N ILE A 429 0.71 -18.21 9.55
CA ILE A 429 0.66 -16.75 9.72
C ILE A 429 1.78 -16.08 8.90
N GLY A 430 1.44 -15.03 8.16
CA GLY A 430 2.36 -14.23 7.36
C GLY A 430 3.42 -13.50 8.17
N LYS A 431 4.44 -13.00 7.48
CA LYS A 431 5.53 -12.20 8.08
C LYS A 431 5.09 -10.79 8.45
N GLU A 432 4.14 -10.20 7.72
CA GLU A 432 3.77 -8.81 7.93
C GLU A 432 2.34 -8.55 7.45
N LEU A 433 1.60 -7.78 8.24
CA LEU A 433 0.29 -7.22 7.90
C LEU A 433 0.36 -5.71 8.11
N ILE A 434 0.04 -4.95 7.06
CA ILE A 434 -0.03 -3.49 7.09
C ILE A 434 -1.43 -3.05 6.69
N VAL A 435 -2.05 -2.23 7.51
CA VAL A 435 -3.42 -1.77 7.32
C VAL A 435 -3.43 -0.25 7.30
N THR A 436 -4.09 0.37 6.35
CA THR A 436 -4.18 1.83 6.27
C THR A 436 -5.38 2.37 7.04
N ALA A 437 -5.22 3.53 7.67
CA ALA A 437 -6.32 4.32 8.19
C ALA A 437 -6.07 5.81 7.89
N THR A 438 -7.14 6.61 7.88
CA THR A 438 -7.06 8.04 7.63
C THR A 438 -7.30 8.81 8.92
N ASN A 439 -6.31 9.57 9.38
CA ASN A 439 -6.49 10.47 10.51
C ASN A 439 -7.19 11.75 10.04
N LYS A 440 -8.38 12.02 10.59
CA LYS A 440 -9.28 13.08 10.12
C LYS A 440 -8.73 14.47 10.41
N ARG A 441 -8.18 14.68 11.61
CA ARG A 441 -7.64 15.97 12.06
C ARG A 441 -6.43 16.39 11.24
N SER A 442 -5.48 15.48 11.03
CA SER A 442 -4.24 15.78 10.32
C SER A 442 -4.35 15.65 8.80
N GLY A 443 -5.40 14.99 8.29
CA GLY A 443 -5.56 14.72 6.87
C GLY A 443 -4.45 13.82 6.30
N LYS A 444 -3.95 12.87 7.10
CA LYS A 444 -2.85 11.98 6.73
C LYS A 444 -3.25 10.51 6.84
N THR A 445 -2.71 9.71 5.92
CA THR A 445 -2.74 8.24 6.02
C THR A 445 -1.79 7.79 7.13
N ILE A 446 -2.28 6.94 8.02
CA ILE A 446 -1.48 6.20 8.99
C ILE A 446 -1.42 4.72 8.60
N TYR A 447 -0.34 4.05 9.00
CA TYR A 447 -0.10 2.64 8.71
C TYR A 447 -0.05 1.84 10.01
N LEU A 448 -1.06 1.00 10.22
CA LEU A 448 -1.21 0.12 11.37
C LEU A 448 -0.52 -1.21 11.06
N SER A 449 0.51 -1.56 11.84
CA SER A 449 1.30 -2.78 11.69
C SER A 449 1.93 -3.17 13.03
N ALA A 450 2.53 -4.36 13.09
CA ALA A 450 3.28 -4.81 14.27
C ALA A 450 4.45 -3.89 14.65
N ASN A 451 5.04 -3.19 13.67
CA ASN A 451 6.20 -2.32 13.92
C ASN A 451 5.78 -1.00 14.58
N CYS A 452 4.59 -0.47 14.22
CA CYS A 452 4.11 0.82 14.71
C CYS A 452 3.18 0.69 15.92
N TYR A 453 2.30 -0.32 15.92
CA TYR A 453 1.24 -0.51 16.90
C TYR A 453 1.21 -1.99 17.40
N PRO A 454 2.27 -2.49 18.05
CA PRO A 454 2.37 -3.90 18.44
C PRO A 454 1.27 -4.35 19.42
N LEU A 455 0.75 -3.44 20.25
CA LEU A 455 -0.26 -3.72 21.27
C LEU A 455 -1.70 -3.46 20.79
N LEU A 456 -1.89 -2.97 19.57
CA LEU A 456 -3.22 -2.77 19.00
C LEU A 456 -3.83 -4.13 18.63
N GLU A 457 -5.10 -4.30 18.98
CA GLU A 457 -5.90 -5.47 18.62
C GLU A 457 -6.06 -5.52 17.09
N VAL A 458 -5.80 -6.67 16.47
CA VAL A 458 -5.72 -6.75 15.00
C VAL A 458 -7.09 -6.53 14.35
N SER A 459 -8.15 -7.04 14.97
CA SER A 459 -9.54 -6.79 14.52
C SER A 459 -9.89 -5.31 14.59
N GLU A 460 -9.43 -4.60 15.61
CA GLU A 460 -9.65 -3.15 15.76
C GLU A 460 -8.94 -2.38 14.64
N ALA A 461 -7.68 -2.72 14.34
CA ALA A 461 -6.94 -2.08 13.25
C ALA A 461 -7.64 -2.22 11.88
N VAL A 462 -8.10 -3.44 11.56
CA VAL A 462 -8.81 -3.71 10.30
C VAL A 462 -10.20 -3.08 10.29
N LYS A 463 -10.90 -3.04 11.43
CA LYS A 463 -12.17 -2.32 11.58
C LYS A 463 -12.01 -0.84 11.27
N ILE A 464 -11.03 -0.15 11.88
CA ILE A 464 -10.74 1.27 11.61
C ILE A 464 -10.53 1.51 10.11
N SER A 465 -9.76 0.63 9.46
CA SER A 465 -9.48 0.73 8.02
C SER A 465 -10.72 0.61 7.13
N ALA A 466 -11.73 -0.13 7.58
CA ALA A 466 -12.98 -0.40 6.88
C ALA A 466 -14.17 0.45 7.35
N SER A 467 -13.94 1.39 8.28
CA SER A 467 -14.94 2.35 8.77
C SER A 467 -15.20 3.46 7.74
N PHE A 468 -15.85 3.11 6.61
CA PHE A 468 -16.18 4.05 5.55
C PHE A 468 -17.07 5.20 6.07
N PRO A 469 -16.69 6.48 5.86
CA PRO A 469 -17.49 7.62 6.28
C PRO A 469 -18.91 7.58 5.73
N VAL A 470 -19.85 8.22 6.41
CA VAL A 470 -21.31 8.13 6.17
C VAL A 470 -21.91 6.80 6.63
N LEU A 471 -21.24 5.67 6.38
CA LEU A 471 -21.77 4.36 6.76
C LEU A 471 -21.48 4.02 8.22
N TYR A 472 -20.23 4.18 8.63
CA TYR A 472 -19.78 3.85 9.98
C TYR A 472 -19.40 5.12 10.74
N ARG A 473 -19.53 5.05 12.06
CA ARG A 473 -19.01 6.09 12.96
C ARG A 473 -17.48 6.09 12.98
N ASP A 474 -16.90 7.28 13.10
CA ASP A 474 -15.47 7.48 13.26
C ASP A 474 -14.95 6.69 14.48
N THR A 475 -13.73 6.16 14.36
CA THR A 475 -13.13 5.33 15.42
C THR A 475 -12.03 6.12 16.11
N LEU A 476 -11.97 6.06 17.45
CA LEU A 476 -10.92 6.73 18.20
C LEU A 476 -9.69 5.81 18.31
N LEU A 477 -8.54 6.31 17.86
CA LEU A 477 -7.23 5.72 18.09
C LEU A 477 -6.35 6.80 18.71
N ASP A 478 -5.80 6.52 19.90
CA ASP A 478 -4.99 7.45 20.69
C ASP A 478 -5.65 8.83 20.95
N GLY A 479 -6.98 8.84 21.07
CA GLY A 479 -7.77 10.06 21.31
C GLY A 479 -8.04 10.89 20.05
N GLU A 480 -7.62 10.44 18.87
CA GLU A 480 -7.91 11.10 17.60
C GLU A 480 -8.89 10.30 16.74
N GLU A 481 -9.72 11.01 15.98
CA GLU A 481 -10.71 10.42 15.07
C GLU A 481 -10.05 9.88 13.79
N HIS A 482 -10.33 8.62 13.50
CA HIS A 482 -9.83 7.90 12.33
C HIS A 482 -10.95 7.27 11.53
N ASN A 483 -10.78 7.34 10.21
CA ASN A 483 -11.71 6.86 9.20
C ASN A 483 -11.04 5.86 8.26
N ASP A 484 -11.83 5.32 7.33
CA ASP A 484 -11.40 4.38 6.30
C ASP A 484 -10.10 4.80 5.60
N GLY A 485 -9.18 3.84 5.46
CA GLY A 485 -7.87 4.08 4.85
C GLY A 485 -7.97 4.42 3.36
N GLY A 486 -9.05 4.01 2.70
CA GLY A 486 -9.30 4.15 1.28
C GLY A 486 -9.64 5.58 0.85
N ILE A 487 -9.88 6.48 1.81
CA ILE A 487 -10.13 7.91 1.53
C ILE A 487 -8.87 8.56 0.93
N LEU A 488 -7.72 8.36 1.57
CA LEU A 488 -6.45 8.98 1.15
C LEU A 488 -5.46 8.01 0.50
N SER A 489 -5.52 6.72 0.83
CA SER A 489 -4.65 5.70 0.27
C SER A 489 -5.41 4.39 0.11
N ASN A 490 -6.13 4.26 -1.00
CA ASN A 490 -6.83 3.04 -1.35
C ASN A 490 -5.88 1.97 -1.90
N PHE A 491 -4.69 2.37 -2.38
CA PHE A 491 -3.70 1.48 -2.98
C PHE A 491 -2.34 1.61 -2.27
N PRO A 492 -2.14 0.98 -1.09
CA PRO A 492 -0.96 1.19 -0.25
C PRO A 492 0.25 0.39 -0.71
N THR A 493 0.74 0.62 -1.93
CA THR A 493 1.93 -0.07 -2.48
C THR A 493 3.24 0.51 -1.96
N GLU A 494 3.25 1.76 -1.50
CA GLU A 494 4.42 2.48 -0.98
C GLU A 494 4.99 1.90 0.32
N VAL A 495 4.22 1.07 1.02
CA VAL A 495 4.64 0.44 2.28
C VAL A 495 5.74 -0.60 2.07
N PHE A 496 5.89 -1.09 0.85
CA PHE A 496 6.93 -2.04 0.47
C PHE A 496 8.00 -1.35 -0.38
N ILE A 497 9.08 -0.94 0.29
CA ILE A 497 10.25 -0.28 -0.34
C ILE A 497 11.16 -1.33 -0.98
N ASP A 498 11.90 -0.98 -2.04
CA ASP A 498 12.90 -1.87 -2.66
C ASP A 498 13.92 -2.34 -1.60
N ASP A 499 14.13 -3.65 -1.51
CA ASP A 499 15.06 -4.25 -0.54
C ASP A 499 16.48 -4.42 -1.12
N HIS A 500 16.70 -3.91 -2.34
CA HIS A 500 17.95 -3.97 -3.07
C HIS A 500 18.51 -5.39 -3.25
N SER A 501 17.64 -6.41 -3.21
CA SER A 501 18.06 -7.82 -3.37
C SER A 501 18.43 -8.20 -4.81
N THR A 502 18.13 -7.34 -5.78
CA THR A 502 18.50 -7.49 -7.20
C THR A 502 19.55 -6.45 -7.59
N LEU A 503 20.37 -6.78 -8.59
CA LEU A 503 21.29 -5.80 -9.18
C LEU A 503 20.49 -4.69 -9.87
N LEU A 504 19.54 -5.07 -10.73
CA LEU A 504 18.68 -4.14 -11.45
C LEU A 504 17.51 -3.65 -10.57
N GLU A 505 17.10 -2.40 -10.78
CA GLU A 505 15.86 -1.83 -10.23
C GLU A 505 14.78 -1.62 -11.28
N SER A 506 13.55 -1.43 -10.80
CA SER A 506 12.50 -0.82 -11.59
C SER A 506 12.87 0.61 -11.99
N GLU A 507 12.51 1.02 -13.21
CA GLU A 507 12.63 2.39 -13.71
C GLU A 507 11.93 3.41 -12.79
N PHE A 508 10.86 2.99 -12.12
CA PHE A 508 10.10 3.83 -11.21
C PHE A 508 10.37 3.56 -9.72
N GLY A 509 11.36 2.74 -9.36
CA GLY A 509 11.82 2.55 -7.98
C GLY A 509 10.89 1.78 -7.05
N ASN A 510 9.80 1.24 -7.60
CA ASN A 510 8.91 0.33 -6.91
C ASN A 510 9.58 -1.02 -6.60
N ASN A 511 9.16 -1.63 -5.49
CA ASN A 511 9.62 -2.96 -5.11
C ASN A 511 9.11 -4.02 -6.10
N LEU A 512 10.05 -4.75 -6.70
CA LEU A 512 9.78 -5.73 -7.76
C LEU A 512 9.03 -6.98 -7.29
N LYS A 513 9.00 -7.24 -5.98
CA LYS A 513 8.34 -8.40 -5.33
C LYS A 513 6.88 -8.14 -4.95
N VAL A 514 6.39 -6.93 -5.21
CA VAL A 514 4.99 -6.55 -4.99
C VAL A 514 4.13 -7.05 -6.14
N LEU A 515 3.01 -7.68 -5.80
CA LEU A 515 1.86 -7.87 -6.66
C LEU A 515 0.71 -7.11 -6.00
N ALA A 516 -0.02 -6.35 -6.78
CA ALA A 516 -1.09 -5.51 -6.28
C ALA A 516 -2.40 -5.83 -7.01
N VAL A 517 -3.53 -5.62 -6.35
CA VAL A 517 -4.87 -5.86 -6.91
C VAL A 517 -5.65 -4.56 -6.85
N GLN A 518 -6.08 -4.09 -8.01
CA GLN A 518 -6.85 -2.85 -8.16
C GLN A 518 -8.09 -3.14 -9.01
N PHE A 519 -9.29 -2.78 -8.55
CA PHE A 519 -10.51 -3.03 -9.34
C PHE A 519 -10.55 -2.18 -10.62
N ASP A 520 -11.06 -2.78 -11.72
CA ASP A 520 -11.52 -2.00 -12.87
C ASP A 520 -12.85 -1.34 -12.51
N ASN A 521 -12.82 -0.03 -12.33
CA ASN A 521 -14.01 0.76 -12.03
C ASN A 521 -14.79 1.13 -13.32
N GLY A 522 -14.37 0.69 -14.50
CA GLY A 522 -15.15 0.77 -15.75
C GLY A 522 -15.79 2.15 -16.01
N VAL A 523 -17.13 2.17 -16.12
CA VAL A 523 -17.95 3.36 -16.42
C VAL A 523 -17.81 4.48 -15.37
N GLU A 524 -17.61 4.14 -14.09
CA GLU A 524 -17.35 5.14 -13.04
C GLU A 524 -16.08 5.93 -13.36
N ARG A 525 -15.05 5.23 -13.86
CA ARG A 525 -13.79 5.83 -14.31
C ARG A 525 -13.98 6.65 -15.58
N ASN A 526 -14.78 6.19 -16.55
CA ASN A 526 -15.06 6.97 -17.77
C ASN A 526 -15.91 8.23 -17.52
N VAL A 527 -16.81 8.23 -16.54
CA VAL A 527 -17.58 9.41 -16.13
C VAL A 527 -16.69 10.38 -15.35
N ILE A 528 -15.87 9.86 -14.43
CA ILE A 528 -14.89 10.65 -13.68
C ILE A 528 -13.80 11.20 -14.61
N ASP A 529 -13.19 10.41 -15.49
CA ASP A 529 -12.13 10.81 -16.42
C ASP A 529 -12.61 11.85 -17.45
N ARG A 530 -13.85 11.73 -17.93
CA ARG A 530 -14.47 12.71 -18.84
C ARG A 530 -14.76 14.05 -18.16
N ILE A 531 -14.89 14.06 -16.83
CA ILE A 531 -14.97 15.25 -15.99
C ILE A 531 -13.56 15.72 -15.53
N MET A 532 -12.60 14.81 -15.37
CA MET A 532 -11.30 15.02 -14.71
C MET A 532 -10.24 15.72 -15.54
N ASP A 533 -10.25 15.63 -16.88
CA ASP A 533 -9.22 16.29 -17.70
C ASP A 533 -9.25 17.83 -17.59
N LYS A 534 -10.27 18.42 -16.94
CA LYS A 534 -10.35 19.86 -16.67
C LYS A 534 -10.87 20.31 -15.29
N VAL A 535 -11.50 19.48 -14.45
CA VAL A 535 -12.49 20.04 -13.47
C VAL A 535 -12.23 19.77 -11.97
N TYR A 536 -11.48 18.73 -11.54
CA TYR A 536 -11.55 18.33 -10.11
C TYR A 536 -10.63 19.06 -9.13
N ARG A 537 -9.40 19.44 -9.52
CA ARG A 537 -8.55 20.28 -8.65
C ARG A 537 -9.10 21.71 -8.50
N GLU A 538 -9.98 22.14 -9.41
CA GLU A 538 -10.50 23.51 -9.48
C GLU A 538 -11.94 23.67 -8.95
N ASN A 539 -12.72 22.59 -8.86
CA ASN A 539 -14.07 22.64 -8.29
C ASN A 539 -14.05 22.59 -6.76
N PHE A 540 -13.81 23.76 -6.16
CA PHE A 540 -13.95 24.02 -4.72
C PHE A 540 -15.22 23.40 -4.11
N VAL A 541 -16.35 23.44 -4.83
CA VAL A 541 -17.64 22.91 -4.35
C VAL A 541 -17.64 21.39 -4.19
N LEU A 542 -17.05 20.63 -5.11
CA LEU A 542 -16.97 19.17 -5.00
C LEU A 542 -16.00 18.77 -3.90
N ASN A 543 -14.84 19.41 -3.82
CA ASN A 543 -13.89 19.17 -2.72
C ASN A 543 -14.50 19.54 -1.36
N TRP A 544 -15.30 20.62 -1.29
CA TRP A 544 -16.05 20.98 -0.08
C TRP A 544 -17.09 19.92 0.30
N ILE A 545 -17.88 19.40 -0.66
CA ILE A 545 -18.84 18.31 -0.41
C ILE A 545 -18.12 17.05 0.09
N TYR A 546 -17.04 16.62 -0.57
CA TYR A 546 -16.29 15.45 -0.12
C TYR A 546 -15.59 15.67 1.21
N SER A 547 -15.12 16.89 1.48
CA SER A 547 -14.55 17.25 2.77
C SER A 547 -15.59 17.20 3.88
N LEU A 548 -16.83 17.62 3.60
CA LEU A 548 -17.96 17.48 4.52
C LEU A 548 -18.30 16.02 4.78
N LEU A 549 -18.31 15.17 3.74
CA LEU A 549 -18.68 13.75 3.84
C LEU A 549 -17.60 12.88 4.50
N THR A 550 -16.33 13.17 4.26
CA THR A 550 -15.20 12.35 4.72
C THR A 550 -14.53 12.91 5.99
N GLY A 551 -14.79 14.18 6.31
CA GLY A 551 -14.11 14.91 7.38
C GLY A 551 -12.68 15.34 7.05
N VAL A 552 -12.20 15.11 5.83
CA VAL A 552 -10.82 15.38 5.39
C VAL A 552 -10.80 16.53 4.39
N SER A 553 -9.90 17.50 4.55
CA SER A 553 -9.91 18.73 3.72
C SER A 553 -9.59 18.51 2.24
N ASP A 554 -8.83 17.47 1.87
CA ASP A 554 -8.41 17.21 0.49
C ASP A 554 -8.30 15.70 0.15
N PRO A 555 -9.44 15.01 0.00
CA PRO A 555 -9.46 13.59 -0.38
C PRO A 555 -9.04 13.36 -1.84
N ALA A 556 -9.26 14.34 -2.72
CA ALA A 556 -8.93 14.24 -4.15
C ALA A 556 -7.42 14.04 -4.40
N SER A 557 -6.57 14.63 -3.56
CA SER A 557 -5.13 14.38 -3.60
C SER A 557 -4.74 12.92 -3.38
N GLY A 558 -5.52 12.17 -2.60
CA GLY A 558 -5.34 10.73 -2.37
C GLY A 558 -5.56 9.92 -3.65
N TRP A 559 -6.67 10.18 -4.35
CA TRP A 559 -7.00 9.49 -5.60
C TRP A 559 -6.00 9.76 -6.73
N GLU A 560 -5.50 10.99 -6.82
CA GLU A 560 -4.45 11.32 -7.78
C GLU A 560 -3.17 10.52 -7.49
N ARG A 561 -2.78 10.39 -6.20
CA ARG A 561 -1.64 9.57 -5.80
C ARG A 561 -1.85 8.11 -6.19
N ASP A 562 -3.02 7.54 -5.93
CA ASP A 562 -3.31 6.15 -6.30
C ASP A 562 -3.27 5.93 -7.82
N ARG A 563 -3.68 6.93 -8.63
CA ARG A 563 -3.50 6.89 -10.10
C ARG A 563 -2.02 6.86 -10.51
N LEU A 564 -1.18 7.65 -9.86
CA LEU A 564 0.27 7.66 -10.10
C LEU A 564 0.90 6.32 -9.70
N LYS A 565 0.50 5.75 -8.56
CA LYS A 565 0.91 4.42 -8.12
C LYS A 565 0.50 3.33 -9.11
N LEU A 566 -0.73 3.38 -9.64
CA LEU A 566 -1.17 2.39 -10.64
C LEU A 566 -0.30 2.44 -11.89
N ARG A 567 0.13 3.63 -12.32
CA ARG A 567 1.07 3.78 -13.44
C ARG A 567 2.46 3.21 -13.10
N GLN A 568 2.96 3.47 -11.89
CA GLN A 568 4.22 2.93 -11.38
C GLN A 568 4.21 1.39 -11.31
N TYR A 569 3.10 0.81 -10.86
CA TYR A 569 2.90 -0.63 -10.66
C TYR A 569 2.14 -1.30 -11.82
N ALA A 570 2.07 -0.70 -13.01
CA ALA A 570 1.23 -1.17 -14.11
C ALA A 570 1.53 -2.63 -14.51
N LEU A 571 2.79 -3.06 -14.46
CA LEU A 571 3.22 -4.43 -14.77
C LEU A 571 3.11 -5.40 -13.57
N GLN A 572 2.75 -4.89 -12.40
CA GLN A 572 2.62 -5.60 -11.12
C GLN A 572 1.21 -5.54 -10.54
N THR A 573 0.23 -5.10 -11.32
CA THR A 573 -1.14 -4.95 -10.87
C THR A 573 -2.05 -5.89 -11.65
N ILE A 574 -2.84 -6.67 -10.92
CA ILE A 574 -3.99 -7.41 -11.46
C ILE A 574 -5.18 -6.45 -11.40
N ILE A 575 -5.92 -6.38 -12.51
CA ILE A 575 -7.09 -5.51 -12.61
C ILE A 575 -8.34 -6.36 -12.89
N PRO A 576 -9.05 -6.83 -11.85
CA PRO A 576 -10.29 -7.58 -12.01
C PRO A 576 -11.42 -6.69 -12.51
N GLU A 577 -12.20 -7.20 -13.46
CA GLU A 577 -13.43 -6.56 -13.93
C GLU A 577 -14.54 -6.67 -12.88
N THR A 578 -15.15 -5.54 -12.49
CA THR A 578 -16.17 -5.50 -11.43
C THR A 578 -17.61 -5.25 -11.91
N GLY A 579 -17.81 -5.11 -13.22
CA GLY A 579 -19.14 -4.92 -13.80
C GLY A 579 -19.84 -3.66 -13.29
N LYS A 580 -21.13 -3.77 -12.92
CA LYS A 580 -21.96 -2.68 -12.39
C LYS A 580 -22.01 -2.62 -10.86
N VAL A 581 -21.21 -3.41 -10.16
CA VAL A 581 -21.24 -3.47 -8.69
C VAL A 581 -20.60 -2.20 -8.13
N SER A 582 -21.41 -1.37 -7.47
CA SER A 582 -20.93 -0.14 -6.83
C SER A 582 -20.17 -0.45 -5.54
N THR A 583 -19.22 0.41 -5.17
CA THR A 583 -18.50 0.35 -3.89
C THR A 583 -19.42 0.59 -2.68
N THR A 584 -20.53 1.30 -2.89
CA THR A 584 -21.53 1.64 -1.83
C THR A 584 -22.71 0.67 -1.79
N GLY A 585 -22.85 -0.21 -2.78
CA GLY A 585 -23.90 -1.24 -2.84
C GLY A 585 -23.45 -2.48 -2.08
N PHE A 586 -23.77 -2.56 -0.78
CA PHE A 586 -23.36 -3.67 0.09
C PHE A 586 -24.20 -4.94 -0.07
N ASN A 587 -25.34 -4.86 -0.78
CA ASN A 587 -26.14 -6.03 -1.09
C ASN A 587 -25.81 -6.51 -2.51
N VAL A 588 -24.97 -7.54 -2.59
CA VAL A 588 -24.60 -8.19 -3.85
C VAL A 588 -25.33 -9.52 -3.92
N GLU A 589 -26.17 -9.68 -4.94
CA GLU A 589 -26.84 -10.94 -5.21
C GLU A 589 -25.81 -12.07 -5.40
N ARG A 590 -26.16 -13.28 -4.99
CA ARG A 590 -25.26 -14.43 -5.05
C ARG A 590 -24.65 -14.64 -6.43
N GLN A 591 -25.43 -14.45 -7.49
CA GLN A 591 -24.96 -14.56 -8.88
C GLN A 591 -23.85 -13.54 -9.19
N SER A 592 -23.99 -12.29 -8.73
CA SER A 592 -22.97 -11.27 -8.89
C SER A 592 -21.73 -11.53 -8.03
N GLN A 593 -21.87 -12.16 -6.85
CA GLN A 593 -20.72 -12.59 -6.04
C GLN A 593 -19.90 -13.65 -6.79
N GLU A 594 -20.57 -14.67 -7.34
CA GLU A 594 -19.94 -15.73 -8.14
C GLU A 594 -19.27 -15.19 -9.40
N GLU A 595 -19.90 -14.21 -10.07
CA GLU A 595 -19.33 -13.51 -11.23
C GLU A 595 -18.05 -12.74 -10.84
N LEU A 596 -18.07 -11.97 -9.75
CA LEU A 596 -16.88 -11.25 -9.26
C LEU A 596 -15.72 -12.21 -8.95
N ILE A 597 -15.99 -13.32 -8.26
CA ILE A 597 -14.97 -14.35 -7.98
C ILE A 597 -14.40 -14.88 -9.29
N LYS A 598 -15.25 -15.20 -10.27
CA LYS A 598 -14.83 -15.70 -11.58
C LYS A 598 -13.95 -14.67 -12.31
N ASN A 599 -14.33 -13.40 -12.31
CA ASN A 599 -13.58 -12.33 -12.96
C ASN A 599 -12.19 -12.16 -12.31
N GLY A 600 -12.12 -12.10 -10.98
CA GLY A 600 -10.85 -12.04 -10.25
C GLY A 600 -9.93 -13.23 -10.53
N TYR A 601 -10.51 -14.43 -10.62
CA TYR A 601 -9.78 -15.64 -10.99
C TYR A 601 -9.22 -15.56 -12.41
N GLN A 602 -10.05 -15.19 -13.39
CA GLN A 602 -9.66 -15.10 -14.79
C GLN A 602 -8.58 -14.03 -15.03
N SER A 603 -8.75 -12.82 -14.50
CA SER A 603 -7.75 -11.74 -14.64
C SER A 603 -6.40 -12.12 -14.02
N THR A 604 -6.41 -12.94 -12.97
CA THR A 604 -5.18 -13.47 -12.37
C THR A 604 -4.55 -14.53 -13.26
N LEU A 605 -5.33 -15.45 -13.83
CA LEU A 605 -4.79 -16.41 -14.80
C LEU A 605 -4.15 -15.71 -16.00
N ASP A 606 -4.78 -14.66 -16.53
CA ASP A 606 -4.23 -13.87 -17.64
C ASP A 606 -2.90 -13.22 -17.24
N TYR A 607 -2.83 -12.66 -16.02
CA TYR A 607 -1.58 -12.13 -15.47
C TYR A 607 -0.48 -13.20 -15.38
N LEU A 608 -0.82 -14.40 -14.89
CA LEU A 608 0.10 -15.52 -14.70
C LEU A 608 0.58 -16.11 -16.02
N ASN A 609 -0.33 -16.32 -16.99
CA ASN A 609 -0.03 -16.98 -18.27
C ASN A 609 1.02 -16.23 -19.09
N VAL A 610 1.08 -14.90 -18.95
CA VAL A 610 2.06 -14.06 -19.66
C VAL A 610 3.46 -14.15 -19.02
N ARG A 611 3.55 -14.48 -17.72
CA ARG A 611 4.76 -14.26 -16.90
C ARG A 611 5.38 -15.54 -16.33
N TYR A 612 4.55 -16.55 -16.12
CA TYR A 612 4.90 -17.79 -15.46
C TYR A 612 4.68 -18.97 -16.40
N THR A 613 5.44 -20.04 -16.16
CA THR A 613 5.23 -21.32 -16.86
C THR A 613 4.90 -22.41 -15.88
N ARG A 614 3.92 -23.23 -16.24
CA ARG A 614 3.47 -24.36 -15.42
C ARG A 614 4.44 -25.54 -15.59
N LYS A 615 5.08 -25.96 -14.49
CA LYS A 615 5.95 -27.14 -14.42
C LYS A 615 5.55 -27.98 -13.21
N ASN A 616 5.18 -29.24 -13.42
CA ASN A 616 4.80 -30.19 -12.37
C ASN A 616 3.78 -29.62 -11.36
N ASN A 617 2.68 -29.01 -11.86
CA ASN A 617 1.66 -28.33 -11.05
C ASN A 617 2.13 -27.11 -10.23
N SER A 618 3.33 -26.57 -10.48
CA SER A 618 3.81 -25.31 -9.89
C SER A 618 4.07 -24.26 -10.96
N TYR A 619 3.75 -23.00 -10.67
CA TYR A 619 4.08 -21.89 -11.55
C TYR A 619 5.49 -21.41 -11.27
N VAL A 620 6.34 -21.43 -12.29
CA VAL A 620 7.73 -20.94 -12.20
C VAL A 620 7.84 -19.62 -12.95
N ASN A 621 8.26 -18.58 -12.24
CA ASN A 621 8.50 -17.26 -12.81
C ASN A 621 9.59 -17.34 -13.89
N LYS A 622 9.27 -16.87 -15.11
CA LYS A 622 10.22 -16.77 -16.22
C LYS A 622 10.49 -15.32 -16.64
N GLU A 623 9.95 -14.34 -15.94
CA GLU A 623 10.21 -12.94 -16.23
C GLU A 623 11.68 -12.61 -16.05
N ILE A 624 12.20 -11.91 -17.04
CA ILE A 624 13.57 -11.41 -17.08
C ILE A 624 13.49 -9.89 -17.20
N MET A 625 14.17 -9.22 -16.29
CA MET A 625 14.44 -7.80 -16.35
C MET A 625 15.72 -7.60 -17.15
N TYR A 626 15.83 -6.48 -17.86
CA TYR A 626 17.07 -6.13 -18.53
C TYR A 626 17.35 -4.64 -18.45
N SER A 627 18.63 -4.30 -18.51
CA SER A 627 19.10 -2.92 -18.65
C SER A 627 20.35 -2.89 -19.50
N THR A 628 20.51 -1.84 -20.29
CA THR A 628 21.64 -1.62 -21.18
C THR A 628 22.51 -0.49 -20.65
N PHE A 629 23.82 -0.71 -20.64
CA PHE A 629 24.83 0.23 -20.18
C PHE A 629 25.80 0.50 -21.32
N ASN A 630 26.28 1.74 -21.43
CA ASN A 630 27.15 2.13 -22.55
C ASN A 630 28.52 1.41 -22.52
N SER A 631 28.99 1.03 -21.33
CA SER A 631 30.28 0.34 -21.16
C SER A 631 30.34 -0.39 -19.81
N LEU A 632 31.41 -1.18 -19.59
CA LEU A 632 31.71 -1.73 -18.26
C LEU A 632 31.93 -0.64 -17.21
N GLY A 633 32.42 0.55 -17.59
CA GLY A 633 32.56 1.70 -16.69
C GLY A 633 31.21 2.25 -16.21
N ASP A 634 30.22 2.34 -17.11
CA ASP A 634 28.84 2.75 -16.76
C ASP A 634 28.18 1.71 -15.83
N LEU A 635 28.36 0.41 -16.10
CA LEU A 635 27.89 -0.65 -15.20
C LEU A 635 28.61 -0.63 -13.84
N LEU A 636 29.90 -0.30 -13.80
CA LEU A 636 30.64 -0.16 -12.56
C LEU A 636 30.11 1.02 -11.72
N ALA A 637 29.89 2.17 -12.37
CA ALA A 637 29.27 3.34 -11.75
C ALA A 637 27.84 3.05 -11.26
N TYR A 638 27.08 2.25 -12.00
CA TYR A 638 25.77 1.75 -11.57
C TYR A 638 25.86 0.97 -10.25
N CYS A 639 26.87 0.11 -10.09
CA CYS A 639 27.09 -0.64 -8.84
C CYS A 639 27.39 0.29 -7.65
N CYS A 640 28.12 1.39 -7.88
CA CYS A 640 28.34 2.42 -6.84
C CYS A 640 27.03 3.08 -6.42
N TYR A 641 26.20 3.49 -7.40
CA TYR A 641 24.87 4.05 -7.15
C TYR A 641 23.96 3.08 -6.37
N ARG A 642 23.97 1.78 -6.73
CA ARG A 642 23.24 0.74 -6.00
C ARG A 642 23.82 0.47 -4.61
N GLY A 643 25.04 0.93 -4.34
CA GLY A 643 25.75 0.64 -3.10
C GLY A 643 26.20 -0.81 -2.95
N ASP A 644 26.19 -1.60 -4.04
CA ASP A 644 26.49 -3.03 -4.00
C ASP A 644 27.98 -3.30 -4.26
N LYS A 645 28.72 -3.53 -3.16
CA LYS A 645 30.15 -3.84 -3.20
C LYS A 645 30.45 -5.19 -3.86
N GLN A 646 29.55 -6.16 -3.77
CA GLN A 646 29.76 -7.49 -4.36
C GLN A 646 29.72 -7.40 -5.89
N TRP A 647 28.67 -6.77 -6.43
CA TRP A 647 28.56 -6.55 -7.88
C TRP A 647 29.63 -5.61 -8.40
N PHE A 648 30.00 -4.58 -7.64
CA PHE A 648 31.15 -3.73 -7.98
C PHE A 648 32.42 -4.57 -8.20
N ASN A 649 32.71 -5.52 -7.30
CA ASN A 649 33.89 -6.38 -7.42
C ASN A 649 33.81 -7.32 -8.65
N VAL A 650 32.62 -7.87 -8.93
CA VAL A 650 32.40 -8.71 -10.13
C VAL A 650 32.70 -7.92 -11.40
N VAL A 651 32.12 -6.72 -11.54
CA VAL A 651 32.31 -5.87 -12.73
C VAL A 651 33.77 -5.41 -12.83
N ASN A 652 34.40 -5.06 -11.71
CA ASN A 652 35.83 -4.73 -11.69
C ASN A 652 36.70 -5.90 -12.18
N ASN A 653 36.39 -7.13 -11.79
CA ASN A 653 37.12 -8.31 -12.28
C ASN A 653 36.92 -8.51 -13.78
N LEU A 654 35.73 -8.25 -14.32
CA LEU A 654 35.49 -8.26 -15.77
C LEU A 654 36.34 -7.21 -16.50
N ILE A 655 36.46 -6.00 -15.94
CA ILE A 655 37.35 -4.95 -16.49
C ILE A 655 38.80 -5.43 -16.49
N VAL A 656 39.27 -6.03 -15.39
CA VAL A 656 40.65 -6.55 -15.28
C VAL A 656 40.91 -7.69 -16.27
N GLN A 657 39.92 -8.54 -16.55
CA GLN A 657 40.05 -9.63 -17.52
C GLN A 657 39.85 -9.20 -18.97
N SER A 658 39.28 -8.01 -19.20
CA SER A 658 38.97 -7.52 -20.54
C SER A 658 40.23 -7.18 -21.36
N THR A 659 40.07 -7.24 -22.68
CA THR A 659 41.07 -6.82 -23.68
C THR A 659 40.73 -5.44 -24.27
N LEU A 660 39.90 -4.66 -23.59
CA LEU A 660 39.47 -3.35 -24.07
C LEU A 660 40.65 -2.36 -24.16
N PRO A 661 40.71 -1.52 -25.20
CA PRO A 661 41.80 -0.56 -25.39
C PRO A 661 41.88 0.48 -24.26
N ASN A 662 40.76 0.82 -23.63
CA ASN A 662 40.67 1.77 -22.51
C ASN A 662 40.72 1.10 -21.12
N ARG A 663 41.15 -0.16 -21.03
CA ARG A 663 41.20 -0.92 -19.77
C ARG A 663 41.95 -0.20 -18.64
N THR A 664 43.10 0.39 -18.93
CA THR A 664 43.91 1.09 -17.91
C THR A 664 43.18 2.28 -17.31
N ALA A 665 42.47 3.05 -18.13
CA ALA A 665 41.63 4.16 -17.68
C ALA A 665 40.46 3.67 -16.81
N LEU A 666 39.78 2.58 -17.22
CA LEU A 666 38.70 1.96 -16.44
C LEU A 666 39.18 1.40 -15.09
N MET A 667 40.39 0.81 -15.04
CA MET A 667 41.00 0.35 -13.79
C MET A 667 41.31 1.51 -12.84
N LYS A 668 41.82 2.63 -13.36
CA LYS A 668 42.03 3.85 -12.57
C LYS A 668 40.72 4.40 -12.02
N GLN A 669 39.70 4.51 -12.87
CA GLN A 669 38.35 4.95 -12.47
C GLN A 669 37.77 4.02 -11.38
N SER A 670 37.95 2.71 -11.52
CA SER A 670 37.50 1.74 -10.51
C SER A 670 38.14 1.97 -9.14
N LEU A 671 39.44 2.24 -9.09
CA LEU A 671 40.13 2.55 -7.82
C LEU A 671 39.61 3.84 -7.19
N GLU A 672 39.39 4.88 -8.00
CA GLU A 672 38.83 6.16 -7.54
C GLU A 672 37.40 5.99 -7.01
N LEU A 673 36.53 5.30 -7.75
CA LEU A 673 35.16 5.00 -7.32
C LEU A 673 35.12 4.13 -6.06
N ARG A 674 36.00 3.11 -5.97
CA ARG A 674 36.10 2.29 -4.75
C ARG A 674 36.50 3.14 -3.55
N LYS A 675 37.44 4.06 -3.73
CA LYS A 675 37.87 4.98 -2.67
C LYS A 675 36.72 5.89 -2.22
N LEU A 676 35.94 6.39 -3.18
CA LEU A 676 34.84 7.32 -2.95
C LEU A 676 33.64 6.68 -2.23
N TYR A 677 33.20 5.50 -2.67
CA TYR A 677 31.91 4.91 -2.26
C TYR A 677 32.01 3.73 -1.26
N PHE A 678 33.20 3.13 -1.08
CA PHE A 678 33.34 1.88 -0.31
C PHE A 678 34.51 1.83 0.69
N ASN A 679 35.44 2.80 0.67
CA ASN A 679 36.58 2.84 1.59
C ASN A 679 36.45 3.89 2.70
N THR A 680 35.30 4.56 2.80
CA THR A 680 34.95 5.35 3.99
C THR A 680 34.56 4.41 5.12
N SER A 681 35.56 3.99 5.88
CA SER A 681 35.36 3.62 7.28
C SER A 681 34.87 4.86 8.03
N LEU A 682 33.56 5.10 8.01
CA LEU A 682 32.92 5.80 9.12
C LEU A 682 33.25 4.98 10.37
N PRO A 683 33.66 5.62 11.49
CA PRO A 683 33.87 4.90 12.72
C PRO A 683 32.56 4.18 13.06
N SER A 684 32.61 2.86 13.01
CA SER A 684 31.63 2.02 13.68
C SER A 684 31.56 2.49 15.12
N ASN A 685 30.46 3.16 15.47
CA ASN A 685 30.16 3.39 16.87
C ASN A 685 30.14 2.01 17.55
N PRO A 686 31.00 1.77 18.55
CA PRO A 686 31.13 0.46 19.12
C PRO A 686 29.82 0.06 19.77
N GLU A 687 29.50 -1.22 19.63
CA GLU A 687 28.54 -1.93 20.46
C GLU A 687 28.58 -1.40 21.90
N LYS A 688 27.47 -0.82 22.37
CA LYS A 688 27.18 -0.80 23.80
C LYS A 688 26.28 -1.97 24.11
N ASN A 689 26.90 -2.91 24.81
CA ASN A 689 26.36 -4.11 25.40
C ASN A 689 24.96 -3.94 26.00
N LYS A 690 24.20 -5.03 25.85
CA LYS A 690 23.21 -5.51 26.80
C LYS A 690 23.68 -5.29 28.23
N THR A 691 22.98 -4.47 28.99
CA THR A 691 22.88 -4.60 30.45
C THR A 691 21.46 -4.23 30.89
N ALA A 692 20.81 -5.21 31.50
CA ALA A 692 19.69 -5.19 32.42
C ALA A 692 18.87 -3.89 32.56
N CYS A 693 17.59 -3.98 32.21
CA CYS A 693 16.55 -3.13 32.79
C CYS A 693 16.49 -3.37 34.30
N ASN A 694 16.84 -2.35 35.09
CA ASN A 694 16.28 -2.15 36.41
C ASN A 694 15.54 -0.80 36.42
N GLU A 695 14.23 -0.92 36.66
CA GLU A 695 13.28 -0.01 37.30
C GLU A 695 13.66 1.47 37.48
N SER A 696 12.86 2.37 36.89
CA SER A 696 11.88 3.23 37.59
C SER A 696 11.68 4.61 36.93
N ASN A 697 10.38 4.96 36.80
CA ASN A 697 9.79 6.31 36.75
C ASN A 697 9.86 7.17 35.47
N THR A 698 8.78 7.03 34.68
CA THR A 698 7.80 8.08 34.27
C THR A 698 8.29 9.52 34.03
N LEU A 699 8.13 10.01 32.80
CA LEU A 699 7.64 11.36 32.43
C LEU A 699 7.48 11.49 30.90
N THR A 700 6.32 12.01 30.44
CA THR A 700 6.06 12.41 29.04
C THR A 700 5.89 13.92 28.91
N PHE A 701 6.32 14.46 27.77
CA PHE A 701 6.53 15.89 27.44
C PHE A 701 5.26 16.77 27.34
N PHE A 702 4.06 16.20 27.39
CA PHE A 702 2.82 16.94 27.62
C PHE A 702 2.21 16.42 28.92
N GLY A 703 2.13 17.27 29.94
CA GLY A 703 1.66 16.95 31.30
C GLY A 703 0.18 16.57 31.40
N ASN A 704 -0.24 15.55 30.65
CA ASN A 704 -1.50 14.85 30.88
C ASN A 704 -1.21 13.66 31.79
N ALA A 705 -1.97 13.55 32.88
CA ALA A 705 -1.85 12.48 33.84
C ALA A 705 -1.95 11.11 33.16
N VAL A 706 -0.99 10.24 33.46
CA VAL A 706 -1.11 8.80 33.21
C VAL A 706 -2.37 8.33 33.94
N CYS A 707 -3.40 7.95 33.19
CA CYS A 707 -4.55 7.28 33.76
C CYS A 707 -4.05 6.02 34.46
N GLN A 708 -4.11 6.06 35.79
CA GLN A 708 -3.91 4.91 36.64
C GLN A 708 -4.85 3.79 36.17
N HIS A 709 -4.29 2.57 36.13
CA HIS A 709 -5.02 1.33 35.99
C HIS A 709 -6.34 1.36 36.77
N HIS A 710 -7.45 1.48 36.05
CA HIS A 710 -8.70 0.92 36.55
C HIS A 710 -8.64 -0.57 36.30
N ASN A 711 -8.35 -1.30 37.38
CA ASN A 711 -8.63 -2.72 37.51
C ASN A 711 -10.14 -2.94 37.33
N HIS A 712 -10.56 -3.15 36.09
CA HIS A 712 -11.79 -3.86 35.82
C HIS A 712 -11.48 -5.36 35.84
N SER A 713 -11.85 -5.99 36.95
CA SER A 713 -12.26 -7.41 37.08
C SER A 713 -11.65 -8.39 36.07
N GLN A 714 -10.41 -8.84 36.32
CA GLN A 714 -9.65 -9.79 35.50
C GLN A 714 -9.97 -11.28 35.73
N GLU A 715 -11.12 -11.65 36.29
CA GLU A 715 -11.43 -13.05 36.63
C GLU A 715 -12.38 -13.77 35.66
N LEU A 716 -12.79 -13.18 34.52
CA LEU A 716 -13.74 -13.82 33.58
C LEU A 716 -13.26 -14.03 32.12
N GLU A 717 -12.03 -13.66 31.74
CA GLU A 717 -11.61 -13.76 30.32
C GLU A 717 -11.26 -15.19 29.83
N ASN A 718 -11.22 -16.18 30.73
CA ASN A 718 -10.98 -17.58 30.36
C ASN A 718 -12.22 -18.18 29.65
N GLY A 719 -12.23 -18.15 28.32
CA GLY A 719 -13.19 -18.91 27.49
C GLY A 719 -14.16 -18.09 26.65
N ASN A 720 -14.11 -16.75 26.67
CA ASN A 720 -15.00 -15.93 25.82
C ASN A 720 -14.84 -16.20 24.32
N HIS A 721 -13.64 -16.57 23.88
CA HIS A 721 -13.38 -16.99 22.51
C HIS A 721 -14.17 -18.27 22.14
N ASP A 722 -14.30 -19.22 23.06
CA ASP A 722 -15.09 -20.44 22.84
C ASP A 722 -16.58 -20.11 22.71
N VAL A 723 -17.08 -19.20 23.55
CA VAL A 723 -18.46 -18.68 23.47
C VAL A 723 -18.70 -18.02 22.12
N LEU A 724 -17.83 -17.10 21.69
CA LEU A 724 -17.94 -16.44 20.40
C LEU A 724 -17.94 -17.45 19.24
N LEU A 725 -17.00 -18.39 19.25
CA LEU A 725 -16.86 -19.38 18.19
C LEU A 725 -18.05 -20.36 18.11
N ALA A 726 -18.76 -20.56 19.22
CA ALA A 726 -19.99 -21.36 19.28
C ALA A 726 -21.23 -20.57 18.81
N LEU A 727 -21.38 -19.32 19.28
CA LEU A 727 -22.57 -18.50 19.04
C LEU A 727 -22.56 -17.81 17.68
N TYR A 728 -21.42 -17.29 17.23
CA TYR A 728 -21.37 -16.44 16.03
C TYR A 728 -21.98 -17.10 14.77
N PRO A 729 -21.69 -18.38 14.45
CA PRO A 729 -22.33 -19.04 13.31
C PRO A 729 -23.85 -19.22 13.46
N ILE A 730 -24.34 -19.44 14.69
CA ILE A 730 -25.79 -19.53 14.97
C ILE A 730 -26.46 -18.20 14.64
N PHE A 731 -25.84 -17.09 15.05
CA PHE A 731 -26.35 -15.74 14.84
C PHE A 731 -26.40 -15.35 13.35
N LEU A 732 -25.44 -15.81 12.53
CA LEU A 732 -25.43 -15.58 11.08
C LEU A 732 -26.61 -16.26 10.35
N LYS A 733 -27.14 -17.35 10.88
CA LYS A 733 -28.22 -18.12 10.23
C LYS A 733 -29.59 -17.90 10.86
N LEU A 734 -29.64 -17.25 12.02
CA LEU A 734 -30.88 -16.96 12.71
C LEU A 734 -31.74 -16.03 11.83
N SER A 735 -32.98 -16.41 11.50
CA SER A 735 -33.88 -15.55 10.71
C SER A 735 -34.69 -14.62 11.61
N THR A 736 -34.94 -13.39 11.16
CA THR A 736 -35.91 -12.49 11.80
C THR A 736 -37.35 -12.99 11.65
N ASP A 737 -37.62 -13.90 10.72
CA ASP A 737 -38.93 -14.54 10.53
C ASP A 737 -39.32 -15.47 11.69
N LEU A 738 -38.37 -15.84 12.55
CA LEU A 738 -38.63 -16.56 13.80
C LEU A 738 -39.38 -15.71 14.83
N LEU A 739 -39.63 -14.43 14.53
CA LEU A 739 -40.38 -13.49 15.34
C LEU A 739 -41.53 -12.89 14.53
N ILE A 740 -42.66 -12.65 15.19
CA ILE A 740 -43.88 -12.15 14.54
C ILE A 740 -43.86 -10.62 14.48
N ASN A 741 -43.57 -9.97 15.60
CA ASN A 741 -43.69 -8.51 15.73
C ASN A 741 -42.45 -7.78 15.21
N LYS A 742 -42.65 -6.63 14.54
CA LYS A 742 -41.56 -5.77 14.06
C LYS A 742 -40.62 -5.29 15.18
N ILE A 743 -41.16 -5.00 16.37
CA ILE A 743 -40.36 -4.58 17.55
C ILE A 743 -39.41 -5.70 17.99
N ASP A 744 -39.92 -6.93 18.10
CA ASP A 744 -39.12 -8.09 18.49
C ASP A 744 -38.05 -8.41 17.42
N LYS A 745 -38.37 -8.24 16.12
CA LYS A 745 -37.39 -8.36 15.03
C LYS A 745 -36.22 -7.37 15.20
N ASN A 746 -36.50 -6.10 15.49
CA ASN A 746 -35.45 -5.11 15.75
C ASN A 746 -34.63 -5.43 17.00
N LEU A 747 -35.25 -6.00 18.04
CA LEU A 747 -34.52 -6.45 19.24
C LEU A 747 -33.58 -7.62 18.94
N LEU A 748 -33.98 -8.54 18.07
CA LEU A 748 -33.12 -9.62 17.61
C LEU A 748 -31.91 -9.09 16.84
N ASP A 749 -32.11 -8.11 15.97
CA ASP A 749 -31.00 -7.48 15.25
C ASP A 749 -30.05 -6.78 16.22
N ARG A 750 -30.56 -6.01 17.19
CA ARG A 750 -29.73 -5.42 18.27
C ARG A 750 -28.97 -6.47 19.08
N ALA A 751 -29.62 -7.59 19.41
CA ALA A 751 -28.98 -8.71 20.10
C ALA A 751 -27.81 -9.26 19.28
N ARG A 752 -27.94 -9.37 17.96
CA ARG A 752 -26.84 -9.81 17.09
C ARG A 752 -25.70 -8.81 17.05
N HIS A 753 -26.01 -7.53 16.90
CA HIS A 753 -25.02 -6.46 16.81
C HIS A 753 -24.30 -6.18 18.13
N SER A 754 -24.81 -6.67 19.26
CA SER A 754 -24.14 -6.59 20.57
C SER A 754 -23.13 -7.71 20.85
N LEU A 755 -23.09 -8.78 20.04
CA LEU A 755 -22.22 -9.94 20.28
C LEU A 755 -20.74 -9.55 20.12
N ASN A 756 -19.96 -9.64 21.19
CA ASN A 756 -18.54 -9.21 21.25
C ASN A 756 -17.64 -10.34 21.79
N ILE A 757 -16.38 -10.42 21.38
CA ILE A 757 -15.42 -11.32 22.03
C ILE A 757 -15.12 -10.93 23.48
N HIS A 758 -15.15 -9.63 23.81
CA HIS A 758 -14.84 -9.15 25.17
C HIS A 758 -16.04 -9.24 26.11
N SER A 759 -17.25 -9.22 25.55
CA SER A 759 -18.53 -9.26 26.27
C SER A 759 -19.57 -10.12 25.52
N PRO A 760 -19.38 -11.45 25.43
CA PRO A 760 -20.20 -12.30 24.55
C PRO A 760 -21.67 -12.45 24.99
N PHE A 761 -21.99 -12.05 26.23
CA PHE A 761 -23.32 -12.23 26.82
C PHE A 761 -24.20 -10.96 26.78
N ASP A 762 -23.71 -9.84 26.25
CA ASP A 762 -24.46 -8.56 26.18
C ASP A 762 -25.75 -8.70 25.36
N CYS A 763 -25.77 -9.63 24.40
CA CYS A 763 -26.94 -9.99 23.62
C CYS A 763 -28.17 -10.37 24.47
N LEU A 764 -27.98 -10.88 25.68
CA LEU A 764 -29.07 -11.22 26.60
C LEU A 764 -29.89 -10.00 27.03
N GLU A 765 -29.31 -8.80 27.07
CA GLU A 765 -30.04 -7.59 27.43
C GLU A 765 -31.18 -7.30 26.44
N HIS A 766 -30.94 -7.58 25.15
CA HIS A 766 -31.92 -7.42 24.09
C HIS A 766 -32.87 -8.61 24.00
N PHE A 767 -32.36 -9.84 24.11
CA PHE A 767 -33.21 -11.03 24.10
C PHE A 767 -34.24 -11.05 25.23
N ASN A 768 -33.89 -10.59 26.43
CA ASN A 768 -34.82 -10.56 27.57
C ASN A 768 -35.96 -9.53 27.40
N LYS A 769 -35.85 -8.59 26.45
CA LYS A 769 -36.89 -7.60 26.15
C LYS A 769 -37.92 -8.10 25.14
N ILE A 770 -37.69 -9.26 24.50
CA ILE A 770 -38.63 -9.90 23.58
C ILE A 770 -39.82 -10.42 24.39
N SER A 771 -41.02 -9.89 24.10
CA SER A 771 -42.24 -10.18 24.89
C SER A 771 -43.38 -10.81 24.08
N GLY A 772 -43.27 -10.80 22.75
CA GLY A 772 -44.23 -11.41 21.82
C GLY A 772 -44.11 -12.93 21.70
N ASN A 773 -45.03 -13.52 20.93
CA ASN A 773 -44.94 -14.93 20.55
C ASN A 773 -43.72 -15.14 19.64
N ALA A 774 -42.79 -15.99 20.09
CA ALA A 774 -41.55 -16.29 19.40
C ALA A 774 -41.48 -17.77 19.01
N HIS A 775 -40.70 -18.06 17.97
CA HIS A 775 -40.40 -19.44 17.61
C HIS A 775 -39.61 -20.14 18.73
N VAL A 776 -39.89 -21.42 18.99
CA VAL A 776 -39.24 -22.21 20.06
C VAL A 776 -37.71 -22.19 19.97
N MET A 777 -37.15 -22.12 18.77
CA MET A 777 -35.69 -22.02 18.56
C MET A 777 -35.07 -20.76 19.17
N ILE A 778 -35.77 -19.61 19.17
CA ILE A 778 -35.29 -18.40 19.83
C ILE A 778 -35.20 -18.64 21.33
N HIS A 779 -36.23 -19.26 21.93
CA HIS A 779 -36.24 -19.61 23.35
C HIS A 779 -35.10 -20.57 23.71
N ILE A 780 -34.91 -21.64 22.92
CA ILE A 780 -33.83 -22.62 23.12
C ILE A 780 -32.46 -21.93 23.10
N ILE A 781 -32.19 -21.09 22.10
CA ILE A 781 -30.91 -20.36 21.99
C ILE A 781 -30.70 -19.43 23.19
N VAL A 782 -31.71 -18.64 23.56
CA VAL A 782 -31.63 -17.73 24.72
C VAL A 782 -31.39 -18.50 26.01
N LYS A 783 -32.08 -19.63 26.20
CA LYS A 783 -31.87 -20.49 27.37
C LYS A 783 -30.46 -21.06 27.41
N LEU A 784 -29.93 -21.55 26.29
CA LEU A 784 -28.55 -22.05 26.21
C LEU A 784 -27.52 -20.96 26.50
N ILE A 785 -27.72 -19.73 26.02
CA ILE A 785 -26.82 -18.60 26.32
C ILE A 785 -26.87 -18.24 27.82
N LYS A 786 -28.05 -18.25 28.45
CA LYS A 786 -28.19 -18.03 29.90
C LYS A 786 -27.47 -19.10 30.72
N GLU A 787 -27.68 -20.37 30.38
CA GLU A 787 -27.00 -21.49 31.04
C GLU A 787 -25.48 -21.41 30.84
N LEU A 788 -25.01 -21.00 29.66
CA LEU A 788 -23.58 -20.84 29.39
C LEU A 788 -22.96 -19.71 30.23
N LYS A 789 -23.71 -18.64 30.52
CA LYS A 789 -23.29 -17.54 31.40
C LYS A 789 -23.18 -17.98 32.87
N GLU A 790 -24.10 -18.83 33.32
CA GLU A 790 -24.14 -19.33 34.70
C GLU A 790 -23.14 -20.47 34.93
N ARG A 791 -23.01 -21.38 33.95
CA ARG A 791 -22.14 -22.56 34.01
C ARG A 791 -21.59 -22.92 32.63
N SER A 792 -20.29 -22.68 32.42
CA SER A 792 -19.60 -23.18 31.22
C SER A 792 -19.38 -24.71 31.32
N CYS A 793 -20.11 -25.48 30.52
CA CYS A 793 -20.01 -26.95 30.47
C CYS A 793 -19.94 -27.44 29.02
N GLN A 794 -19.11 -28.45 28.74
CA GLN A 794 -18.95 -29.04 27.41
C GLN A 794 -20.29 -29.49 26.79
N GLN A 795 -21.20 -30.01 27.62
CA GLN A 795 -22.52 -30.43 27.18
C GLN A 795 -23.31 -29.29 26.50
N ILE A 796 -23.18 -28.04 26.96
CA ILE A 796 -23.89 -26.89 26.38
C ILE A 796 -23.29 -26.55 25.01
N TYR A 797 -21.96 -26.60 24.87
CA TYR A 797 -21.29 -26.41 23.58
C TYR A 797 -21.68 -27.47 22.56
N ASP A 798 -21.83 -28.73 22.99
CA ASP A 798 -22.29 -29.82 22.14
C ASP A 798 -23.74 -29.57 21.67
N VAL A 799 -24.62 -29.12 22.57
CA VAL A 799 -26.01 -28.76 22.20
C VAL A 799 -26.06 -27.55 21.25
N LEU A 800 -25.23 -26.52 21.46
CA LEU A 800 -25.11 -25.38 20.54
C LEU A 800 -24.63 -25.81 19.15
N LYS A 801 -23.72 -26.80 19.07
CA LYS A 801 -23.28 -27.39 17.81
C LYS A 801 -24.42 -28.09 17.07
N GLU A 802 -25.30 -28.79 17.79
CA GLU A 802 -26.50 -29.41 17.21
C GLU A 802 -27.50 -28.35 16.73
N VAL A 803 -27.73 -27.28 17.51
CA VAL A 803 -28.57 -26.14 17.09
C VAL A 803 -28.03 -25.53 15.79
N ARG A 804 -26.72 -25.31 15.71
CA ARG A 804 -26.08 -24.82 14.50
C ARG A 804 -26.31 -25.76 13.32
N HIS A 805 -26.15 -27.07 13.49
CA HIS A 805 -26.39 -28.05 12.42
C HIS A 805 -27.85 -27.97 11.91
N LEU A 806 -28.82 -27.90 12.81
CA LEU A 806 -30.23 -27.76 12.44
C LEU A 806 -30.51 -26.47 11.65
N LEU A 807 -29.95 -25.34 12.08
CA LEU A 807 -30.18 -24.06 11.37
C LEU A 807 -29.58 -24.02 9.96
N TYR A 808 -28.51 -24.77 9.73
CA TYR A 808 -27.85 -24.85 8.42
C TYR A 808 -28.42 -25.95 7.52
N SER A 809 -29.22 -26.86 8.07
CA SER A 809 -29.93 -27.89 7.30
C SER A 809 -31.17 -27.33 6.59
N ASP A 810 -31.63 -28.01 5.54
CA ASP A 810 -32.83 -27.64 4.76
C ASP A 810 -34.15 -28.06 5.45
N ILE A 811 -34.11 -28.37 6.75
CA ILE A 811 -35.29 -28.78 7.51
C ILE A 811 -36.28 -27.60 7.59
N ASN A 812 -37.54 -27.86 7.26
CA ASN A 812 -38.59 -26.85 7.39
C ASN A 812 -38.95 -26.62 8.87
N LEU A 813 -38.29 -25.62 9.46
CA LEU A 813 -38.55 -25.18 10.83
C LEU A 813 -39.75 -24.22 10.92
N MET A 814 -40.25 -23.67 9.82
CA MET A 814 -41.29 -22.64 9.83
C MET A 814 -42.70 -23.23 9.94
N LYS A 815 -43.03 -23.79 11.10
CA LYS A 815 -44.37 -24.33 11.40
C LYS A 815 -45.13 -23.46 12.41
N ALA A 816 -46.42 -23.23 12.16
CA ALA A 816 -47.24 -22.31 12.97
C ALA A 816 -47.30 -22.69 14.46
N ASN A 817 -47.32 -24.00 14.75
CA ASN A 817 -47.37 -24.53 16.10
C ASN A 817 -46.05 -24.40 16.89
N TYR A 818 -44.95 -24.01 16.23
CA TYR A 818 -43.66 -23.76 16.88
C TYR A 818 -43.55 -22.33 17.45
N PHE A 819 -44.54 -21.47 17.20
CA PHE A 819 -44.63 -20.14 17.77
C PHE A 819 -45.46 -20.14 19.05
N GLY A 820 -45.01 -19.41 20.06
CA GLY A 820 -45.70 -19.29 21.34
C GLY A 820 -44.92 -18.51 22.38
N LYS A 821 -45.45 -18.49 23.61
CA LYS A 821 -44.69 -18.12 24.80
C LYS A 821 -44.18 -19.39 25.45
N TRP A 822 -42.88 -19.45 25.68
CA TRP A 822 -42.19 -20.65 26.13
C TRP A 822 -41.59 -20.42 27.51
N ASP A 823 -41.79 -21.38 28.40
CA ASP A 823 -41.10 -21.48 29.69
C ASP A 823 -40.55 -22.91 29.83
N LEU A 824 -39.44 -23.15 29.14
CA LEU A 824 -38.85 -24.48 28.98
C LEU A 824 -37.55 -24.62 29.77
N SER A 825 -37.40 -25.75 30.45
CA SER A 825 -36.17 -26.16 31.11
C SER A 825 -35.12 -26.68 30.11
N LEU A 826 -33.84 -26.73 30.51
CA LEU A 826 -32.76 -27.22 29.63
C LEU A 826 -33.01 -28.67 29.14
N PRO A 827 -33.45 -29.64 29.97
CA PRO A 827 -33.80 -30.98 29.49
C PRO A 827 -34.92 -30.99 28.45
N GLN A 828 -35.96 -30.16 28.63
CA GLN A 828 -37.06 -30.03 27.67
C GLN A 828 -36.57 -29.46 26.33
N CYS A 829 -35.69 -28.45 26.36
CA CYS A 829 -35.04 -27.91 25.17
C CYS A 829 -34.25 -28.99 24.41
N ILE A 830 -33.45 -29.78 25.12
CA ILE A 830 -32.67 -30.88 24.53
C ILE A 830 -33.58 -31.95 23.91
N ARG A 831 -34.69 -32.28 24.59
CA ARG A 831 -35.69 -33.23 24.08
C ARG A 831 -36.30 -32.76 22.77
N ILE A 832 -36.70 -31.48 22.68
CA ILE A 832 -37.23 -30.87 21.46
C ILE A 832 -36.19 -30.91 20.33
N LEU A 833 -34.93 -30.54 20.62
CA LEU A 833 -33.85 -30.59 19.63
C LEU A 833 -33.59 -32.00 19.10
N ASN A 834 -33.63 -33.02 19.96
CA ASN A 834 -33.47 -34.41 19.57
C ASN A 834 -34.58 -34.90 18.65
N LEU A 835 -35.83 -34.50 18.88
CA LEU A 835 -36.95 -34.84 18.00
C LEU A 835 -36.88 -34.09 16.65
N LEU A 836 -36.49 -32.80 16.67
CA LEU A 836 -36.25 -32.02 15.46
C LEU A 836 -35.13 -32.64 14.60
N LYS A 837 -34.08 -33.14 15.24
CA LYS A 837 -32.99 -33.87 14.58
C LYS A 837 -33.44 -35.18 13.92
N GLN A 838 -34.43 -35.85 14.49
CA GLN A 838 -35.01 -37.08 13.94
C GLN A 838 -36.09 -36.81 12.88
N GLU A 839 -36.33 -35.55 12.52
CA GLU A 839 -37.40 -35.12 11.59
C GLU A 839 -38.81 -35.58 11.99
N LYS A 840 -39.00 -35.91 13.28
CA LYS A 840 -40.28 -36.35 13.86
C LYS A 840 -41.18 -35.16 14.15
N HIS A 841 -41.56 -34.42 13.12
CA HIS A 841 -42.26 -33.16 13.28
C HIS A 841 -43.62 -33.27 13.97
N ASP A 842 -44.34 -34.37 13.78
CA ASP A 842 -45.63 -34.62 14.43
C ASP A 842 -45.46 -34.82 15.93
N ASP A 843 -44.41 -35.53 16.35
CA ASP A 843 -44.08 -35.73 17.76
C ASP A 843 -43.61 -34.42 18.40
N VAL A 844 -42.81 -33.60 17.70
CA VAL A 844 -42.45 -32.25 18.15
C VAL A 844 -43.71 -31.41 18.36
N SER A 845 -44.65 -31.47 17.42
CA SER A 845 -45.90 -30.71 17.47
C SER A 845 -46.72 -31.07 18.72
N ARG A 846 -46.91 -32.37 18.96
CA ARG A 846 -47.62 -32.88 20.14
C ARG A 846 -46.89 -32.50 21.44
N LEU A 847 -45.57 -32.66 21.48
CA LEU A 847 -44.78 -32.31 22.66
C LEU A 847 -44.90 -30.81 22.99
N LEU A 848 -44.82 -29.94 21.98
CA LEU A 848 -44.97 -28.49 22.17
C LEU A 848 -46.38 -28.11 22.63
N ASP A 849 -47.42 -28.78 22.13
CA ASP A 849 -48.80 -28.56 22.59
C ASP A 849 -49.00 -29.04 24.04
N CYS A 850 -48.41 -30.16 24.44
CA CYS A 850 -48.41 -30.62 25.84
C CYS A 850 -47.69 -29.61 26.75
N LEU A 851 -46.46 -29.20 26.38
CA LEU A 851 -45.65 -28.27 27.17
C LEU A 851 -46.31 -26.89 27.29
N ARG A 852 -47.00 -26.40 26.23
CA ARG A 852 -47.78 -25.16 26.28
C ARG A 852 -48.91 -25.23 27.32
N ASN A 853 -49.48 -26.41 27.54
CA ASN A 853 -50.52 -26.67 28.52
C ASN A 853 -49.96 -27.10 29.89
N GLN A 854 -48.66 -26.90 30.16
CA GLN A 854 -47.97 -27.32 31.38
C GLN A 854 -48.07 -28.82 31.67
N MET A 855 -48.25 -29.64 30.63
CA MET A 855 -48.24 -31.10 30.71
C MET A 855 -46.95 -31.63 30.10
N GLU A 856 -46.18 -32.42 30.85
CA GLU A 856 -44.99 -33.08 30.33
C GLU A 856 -45.26 -34.58 30.11
N PRO A 857 -45.31 -35.06 28.86
CA PRO A 857 -45.56 -36.47 28.59
C PRO A 857 -44.40 -37.34 29.10
N VAL A 858 -44.75 -38.47 29.72
CA VAL A 858 -43.78 -39.42 30.30
C VAL A 858 -42.89 -39.99 29.20
N GLN A 859 -41.59 -40.04 29.49
CA GLN A 859 -40.59 -40.59 28.58
C GLN A 859 -40.23 -42.01 29.02
N THR A 860 -40.48 -42.99 28.15
CA THR A 860 -40.12 -44.40 28.38
C THR A 860 -38.89 -44.77 27.56
N VAL A 861 -37.98 -45.58 28.11
CA VAL A 861 -36.80 -46.05 27.37
C VAL A 861 -37.08 -47.45 26.84
N LYS A 862 -37.09 -47.60 25.51
CA LYS A 862 -37.22 -48.91 24.84
C LYS A 862 -36.00 -49.14 23.97
N GLY A 863 -35.18 -50.15 24.30
CA GLY A 863 -33.97 -50.49 23.54
C GLY A 863 -32.89 -49.39 23.50
N GLY A 864 -32.80 -48.54 24.53
CA GLY A 864 -31.83 -47.43 24.58
C GLY A 864 -32.28 -46.17 23.82
N VAL A 865 -33.48 -46.16 23.24
CA VAL A 865 -34.09 -45.01 22.59
C VAL A 865 -35.25 -44.50 23.45
N HIS A 866 -35.29 -43.20 23.67
CA HIS A 866 -36.38 -42.55 24.40
C HIS A 866 -37.63 -42.46 23.52
N HIS A 867 -38.77 -42.91 24.04
CA HIS A 867 -40.10 -42.82 23.43
C HIS A 867 -41.02 -41.96 24.29
N ASP A 868 -41.76 -41.07 23.65
CA ASP A 868 -42.78 -40.27 24.29
C ASP A 868 -44.11 -41.01 24.21
N ASP A 869 -44.79 -41.21 25.35
CA ASP A 869 -46.10 -41.86 25.37
C ASP A 869 -47.18 -40.85 24.94
N LEU A 870 -47.29 -40.64 23.63
CA LEU A 870 -48.17 -39.65 22.99
C LEU A 870 -49.51 -40.24 22.51
N ASN A 871 -49.92 -41.39 23.06
CA ASN A 871 -51.10 -42.12 22.58
C ASN A 871 -52.42 -41.34 22.76
N ASN A 872 -53.15 -41.19 21.64
CA ASN A 872 -54.55 -40.75 21.61
C ASN A 872 -55.45 -41.85 22.20
N GLY A 873 -55.83 -41.73 23.48
CA GLY A 873 -56.87 -42.58 24.05
C GLY A 873 -56.91 -42.60 25.56
N GLY A 874 -57.68 -41.70 26.18
CA GLY A 874 -58.00 -41.76 27.60
C GLY A 874 -58.32 -40.41 28.19
N HIS A 875 -59.58 -39.98 28.07
CA HIS A 875 -60.14 -39.00 28.99
C HIS A 875 -60.15 -39.58 30.41
N GLU A 876 -59.04 -39.48 31.15
CA GLU A 876 -59.11 -39.54 32.61
C GLU A 876 -58.21 -38.48 33.26
N ARG A 877 -58.89 -37.73 34.12
CA ARG A 877 -58.43 -36.58 34.88
C ARG A 877 -57.24 -36.93 35.76
N TYR A 878 -56.21 -36.08 35.76
CA TYR A 878 -55.48 -35.77 36.99
C TYR A 878 -55.22 -34.27 37.09
N ARG A 879 -56.12 -33.57 37.79
CA ARG A 879 -55.82 -32.30 38.45
C ARG A 879 -54.89 -32.63 39.61
N LEU A 880 -53.64 -32.19 39.55
CA LEU A 880 -52.82 -32.05 40.76
C LEU A 880 -53.39 -30.87 41.56
N GLY A 881 -54.09 -31.21 42.64
CA GLY A 881 -54.52 -30.25 43.66
C GLY A 881 -53.33 -29.77 44.47
N LEU A 882 -53.25 -28.45 44.62
CA LEU A 882 -52.54 -27.78 45.71
C LEU A 882 -53.02 -28.32 47.07
N GLY A 883 -52.07 -28.67 47.94
CA GLY A 883 -52.35 -29.09 49.31
C GLY A 883 -51.07 -29.21 50.15
N VAL A 884 -50.68 -28.08 50.75
CA VAL A 884 -49.71 -27.83 51.85
C VAL A 884 -48.23 -28.16 51.59
#